data_AF-A0A225VHG3-F1
#
_entry.id   AF-A0A225VHG3-F1
#
_cell.length_a   1.000
_cell.length_b   1.000
_cell.length_c   1.000
_cell.angle_alpha   90.00
_cell.angle_beta   90.00
_cell.angle_gamma   90.00
#
_symmetry.space_group_name_H-M   'P 1'
#
loop_
_entity.id
_entity.type
_entity.pdbx_description
1 polymer ?
#
loop_
_entity_poly.entity_id
_entity_poly.type
_entity_poly.pdbx_seq_one_letter_code
_entity_poly.pdbx_strand_id
1 'polypeptide(L)'
;MAAPPRPRGRPPSRAWLFFTPVTEPQKLESTTCRHCNQLVLYRKKWAIARAHLMKCDQFLQLMDSSTPSDVPEWYLAEIKRRQLKLKRIKAPKDLKVPQPPQTETTTFKVIQPVPVAVAAMPTVMQNVAENGVKVDVKKVEENVAMHLFTTMQMEKLLEENFELPFLMEIFGGYPEFKLPTKEKLMTELLDQCCENVKVRVDGFFKSGVVPVSLTVDFDIIGEGDAVVNYMAALASSEKYPMYLESVQAQNSGDAEANAEWAARDVARVLEKLTCPVAGCVMPCSTMDSRQTRQLLEKEFPSMHFHGCMRDGLLSFIQQLFSPSVRAGPDRKRAVTVPFFQDLQQFALQCKDLSFFLPRQETPWYLDGCLSCTNNMLHVTARRRLTVEEAYVAVLQAEPFLDVDSVMNQLFSSGSNGMDSDGHHAVNVAHLQTQLVKMVRSPQFVEKLRKYLEVLRPVHTVLFALRDESSLLLSEVYSSFSRLSRQFASITILLSDEKASLQALVRQQQERVLGPAHVLAYLLDPVLLGEDLPMDTKTDMEQKLLTSFGADADKEALYTQYADYKKFALNQKANKSETLGFRRLKERKKSPLQFWFSDGAKWPVLQAIACRIFVMPVCAISSPRVVLDAWVSRSLIGKKADMLTSEKLTYIRVNTRQLDRATVAGSSLDGMGQNPPSGSSVNDITASMIV
;
A
#
# COMPACT_ATOMS: atom_id res chain seq x y z
N MET A 1 47.18 51.55 -29.53
CA MET A 1 46.61 50.21 -29.79
C MET A 1 45.62 49.90 -28.68
N ALA A 2 44.32 49.99 -28.98
CA ALA A 2 43.24 49.68 -28.05
C ALA A 2 43.01 48.16 -27.99
N ALA A 3 42.81 47.64 -26.78
CA ALA A 3 42.49 46.23 -26.53
C ALA A 3 41.24 45.80 -27.30
N PRO A 4 41.17 44.55 -27.79
CA PRO A 4 40.02 44.08 -28.55
C PRO A 4 38.74 44.16 -27.70
N PRO A 5 37.63 44.67 -28.25
CA PRO A 5 36.37 44.78 -27.52
C PRO A 5 35.86 43.39 -27.14
N ARG A 6 35.60 43.20 -25.84
CA ARG A 6 35.00 41.97 -25.30
C ARG A 6 33.67 41.68 -26.02
N PRO A 7 33.42 40.44 -26.45
CA PRO A 7 32.16 40.10 -27.11
C PRO A 7 30.98 40.35 -26.17
N ARG A 8 30.11 41.29 -26.54
CA ARG A 8 28.82 41.53 -25.85
C ARG A 8 27.84 40.44 -26.24
N GLY A 9 27.56 39.52 -25.32
CA GLY A 9 26.52 38.50 -25.49
C GLY A 9 26.75 37.32 -24.57
N ARG A 10 25.66 36.74 -24.06
CA ARG A 10 25.70 35.48 -23.30
C ARG A 10 26.31 34.41 -24.21
N PRO A 11 27.32 33.63 -23.76
CA PRO A 11 27.90 32.57 -24.58
C PRO A 11 26.81 31.61 -25.05
N PRO A 12 26.90 31.10 -26.29
CA PRO A 12 25.88 30.21 -26.83
C PRO A 12 25.71 28.99 -25.94
N SER A 13 24.47 28.63 -25.67
CA SER A 13 24.15 27.47 -24.85
C SER A 13 24.84 26.22 -25.40
N ARG A 14 25.55 25.47 -24.55
CA ARG A 14 26.10 24.13 -24.88
C ARG A 14 25.04 23.19 -25.45
N ALA A 15 23.76 23.49 -25.22
CA ALA A 15 22.62 22.76 -25.77
C ALA A 15 22.61 22.68 -27.31
N TRP A 16 23.17 23.69 -28.01
CA TRP A 16 23.23 23.69 -29.47
C TRP A 16 24.08 22.57 -30.07
N LEU A 17 25.10 22.08 -29.35
CA LEU A 17 25.95 20.96 -29.77
C LEU A 17 25.17 19.64 -29.91
N PHE A 18 24.07 19.50 -29.19
CA PHE A 18 23.17 18.35 -29.30
C PHE A 18 22.27 18.44 -30.53
N PHE A 19 22.10 19.62 -31.12
CA PHE A 19 21.22 19.83 -32.26
C PHE A 19 21.95 19.76 -33.60
N THR A 20 23.13 20.39 -33.72
CA THR A 20 23.86 20.47 -34.99
C THR A 20 25.38 20.58 -34.77
N PRO A 21 26.23 20.01 -35.65
CA PRO A 21 27.68 20.16 -35.56
C PRO A 21 28.18 21.51 -36.11
N VAL A 22 27.30 22.31 -36.72
CA VAL A 22 27.67 23.61 -37.32
C VAL A 22 28.17 24.57 -36.25
N THR A 23 29.25 25.29 -36.54
CA THR A 23 29.81 26.32 -35.67
C THR A 23 28.88 27.53 -35.59
N GLU A 24 28.56 27.99 -34.38
CA GLU A 24 27.67 29.14 -34.11
C GLU A 24 26.23 29.05 -34.68
N PRO A 25 25.49 27.95 -34.44
CA PRO A 25 24.16 27.77 -35.02
C PRO A 25 23.15 28.82 -34.55
N GLN A 26 23.36 29.46 -33.41
CA GLN A 26 22.54 30.58 -32.95
C GLN A 26 22.49 31.78 -33.92
N LYS A 27 23.44 31.90 -34.86
CA LYS A 27 23.45 32.97 -35.88
C LYS A 27 22.66 32.60 -37.13
N LEU A 28 22.32 31.33 -37.31
CA LEU A 28 21.62 30.81 -38.50
C LEU A 28 20.11 30.73 -38.26
N GLU A 29 19.34 30.78 -39.34
CA GLU A 29 17.87 30.68 -39.29
C GLU A 29 17.39 29.24 -39.49
N SER A 30 18.22 28.38 -40.08
CA SER A 30 18.00 26.95 -40.23
C SER A 30 19.31 26.19 -40.29
N THR A 31 19.29 24.94 -39.82
CA THR A 31 20.36 23.94 -40.02
C THR A 31 19.75 22.56 -40.00
N THR A 32 20.48 21.58 -40.51
CA THR A 32 20.12 20.17 -40.39
C THR A 32 20.35 19.66 -38.96
N CYS A 33 19.42 18.84 -38.49
CA CYS A 33 19.55 18.09 -37.25
C CYS A 33 20.64 17.02 -37.41
N ARG A 34 21.58 16.93 -36.47
CA ARG A 34 22.67 15.94 -36.50
C ARG A 34 22.22 14.48 -36.34
N HIS A 35 20.99 14.26 -35.89
CA HIS A 35 20.44 12.93 -35.65
C HIS A 35 19.66 12.48 -36.88
N CYS A 36 18.52 13.12 -37.17
CA CYS A 36 17.64 12.72 -38.28
C CYS A 36 17.92 13.37 -39.63
N ASN A 37 18.95 14.23 -39.74
CA ASN A 37 19.31 14.97 -40.95
C ASN A 37 18.19 15.88 -41.54
N GLN A 38 17.07 16.06 -40.83
CA GLN A 38 16.01 16.96 -41.26
C GLN A 38 16.44 18.43 -41.14
N LEU A 39 16.13 19.25 -42.16
CA LEU A 39 16.33 20.69 -42.12
C LEU A 39 15.31 21.34 -41.16
N VAL A 40 15.79 21.97 -40.09
CA VAL A 40 14.91 22.63 -39.11
C VAL A 40 15.08 24.15 -39.20
N LEU A 41 13.98 24.84 -39.48
CA LEU A 41 13.90 26.30 -39.43
C LEU A 41 13.63 26.75 -38.00
N TYR A 42 14.64 27.28 -37.31
CA TYR A 42 14.53 27.71 -35.91
C TYR A 42 14.69 29.22 -35.69
N ARG A 43 14.92 30.02 -36.75
CA ARG A 43 14.95 31.50 -36.70
C ARG A 43 15.73 32.07 -35.50
N LYS A 44 16.94 31.55 -35.27
CA LYS A 44 17.84 31.94 -34.15
C LYS A 44 17.28 31.67 -32.73
N LYS A 45 16.20 30.88 -32.60
CA LYS A 45 15.55 30.52 -31.32
C LYS A 45 15.76 29.06 -30.96
N TRP A 46 16.50 28.82 -29.87
CA TRP A 46 16.73 27.47 -29.32
C TRP A 46 15.44 26.69 -29.03
N ALA A 47 14.36 27.37 -28.64
CA ALA A 47 13.10 26.72 -28.32
C ALA A 47 12.53 25.87 -29.47
N ILE A 48 12.76 26.28 -30.73
CA ILE A 48 12.28 25.58 -31.92
C ILE A 48 13.16 24.36 -32.23
N ALA A 49 14.49 24.52 -32.20
CA ALA A 49 15.44 23.41 -32.34
C ALA A 49 15.21 22.34 -31.25
N ARG A 50 14.97 22.78 -30.01
CA ARG A 50 14.62 21.92 -28.88
C ARG A 50 13.29 21.19 -29.08
N ALA A 51 12.27 21.87 -29.62
CA ALA A 51 10.98 21.24 -29.90
C ALA A 51 11.09 20.14 -30.95
N HIS A 52 12.00 20.30 -31.92
CA HIS A 52 12.34 19.26 -32.89
C HIS A 52 13.08 18.09 -32.21
N LEU A 53 14.10 18.32 -31.39
CA LEU A 53 14.80 17.24 -30.67
C LEU A 53 13.85 16.39 -29.83
N MET A 54 12.88 17.00 -29.15
CA MET A 54 11.85 16.28 -28.37
C MET A 54 10.83 15.50 -29.22
N LYS A 55 10.97 15.50 -30.55
CA LYS A 55 10.18 14.74 -31.53
C LYS A 55 11.06 13.90 -32.46
N CYS A 56 12.38 13.93 -32.28
CA CYS A 56 13.34 13.26 -33.14
C CYS A 56 13.64 11.88 -32.55
N ASP A 57 13.07 10.82 -33.13
CA ASP A 57 13.16 9.46 -32.57
C ASP A 57 14.60 9.00 -32.37
N GLN A 58 15.48 9.29 -33.32
CA GLN A 58 16.91 8.95 -33.24
C GLN A 58 17.64 9.69 -32.11
N PHE A 59 17.20 10.90 -31.76
CA PHE A 59 17.74 11.62 -30.61
C PHE A 59 17.19 11.03 -29.30
N LEU A 60 15.91 10.66 -29.26
CA LEU A 60 15.28 10.06 -28.09
C LEU A 60 15.90 8.69 -27.77
N GLN A 61 16.12 7.84 -28.78
CA GLN A 61 16.82 6.56 -28.64
C GLN A 61 18.24 6.75 -28.09
N LEU A 62 18.97 7.76 -28.56
CA LEU A 62 20.28 8.10 -28.02
C LEU A 62 20.19 8.48 -26.53
N MET A 63 19.23 9.31 -26.14
CA MET A 63 19.04 9.69 -24.73
C MET A 63 18.63 8.51 -23.85
N ASP A 64 17.80 7.59 -24.35
CA ASP A 64 17.36 6.40 -23.61
C ASP A 64 18.49 5.39 -23.40
N SER A 65 19.46 5.33 -24.33
CA SER A 65 20.66 4.50 -24.24
C SER A 65 21.83 5.14 -23.47
N SER A 66 21.74 6.42 -23.12
CA SER A 66 22.84 7.17 -22.48
C SER A 66 22.85 6.98 -20.96
N THR A 67 24.04 7.03 -20.33
CA THR A 67 24.14 7.00 -18.88
C THR A 67 23.59 8.32 -18.27
N PRO A 68 23.11 8.32 -17.02
CA PRO A 68 22.52 9.52 -16.40
C PRO A 68 23.43 10.75 -16.39
N SER A 69 24.75 10.56 -16.47
CA SER A 69 25.76 11.63 -16.53
C SER A 69 25.89 12.27 -17.93
N ASP A 70 25.51 11.54 -18.98
CA ASP A 70 25.65 11.98 -20.38
C ASP A 70 24.37 12.65 -20.92
N VAL A 71 23.27 12.55 -20.17
CA VAL A 71 21.98 13.14 -20.55
C VAL A 71 21.99 14.66 -20.28
N PRO A 72 21.65 15.51 -21.26
CA PRO A 72 21.68 16.96 -21.07
C PRO A 72 20.68 17.43 -20.01
N GLU A 73 21.09 18.33 -19.12
CA GLU A 73 20.23 18.90 -18.06
C GLU A 73 18.93 19.50 -18.60
N TRP A 74 18.98 20.13 -19.80
CA TRP A 74 17.81 20.74 -20.42
C TRP A 74 16.75 19.70 -20.83
N TYR A 75 17.17 18.47 -21.16
CA TYR A 75 16.29 17.38 -21.54
C TYR A 75 15.53 16.85 -20.30
N LEU A 76 16.25 16.60 -19.20
CA LEU A 76 15.66 16.21 -17.91
C LEU A 76 14.66 17.26 -17.39
N ALA A 77 15.00 18.55 -17.50
CA ALA A 77 14.12 19.64 -17.11
C ALA A 77 12.83 19.69 -17.96
N GLU A 78 12.91 19.38 -19.25
CA GLU A 78 11.76 19.38 -20.16
C GLU A 78 10.85 18.16 -19.94
N ILE A 79 11.40 16.98 -19.65
CA ILE A 79 10.61 15.79 -19.23
C ILE A 79 9.82 16.10 -17.96
N LYS A 80 10.47 16.63 -16.93
CA LYS A 80 9.79 17.05 -15.69
C LYS A 80 8.67 18.04 -15.97
N ARG A 81 8.90 19.02 -16.85
CA ARG A 81 7.87 20.00 -17.26
C ARG A 81 6.68 19.36 -17.99
N ARG A 82 6.90 18.36 -18.85
CA ARG A 82 5.81 17.63 -19.54
C ARG A 82 5.02 16.75 -18.57
N GLN A 83 5.69 16.06 -17.65
CA GLN A 83 5.05 15.27 -16.58
C GLN A 83 4.16 16.15 -15.68
N LEU A 84 4.63 17.35 -15.33
CA LEU A 84 3.85 18.33 -14.54
C LEU A 84 2.63 18.87 -15.31
N LYS A 85 2.74 19.09 -16.63
CA LYS A 85 1.59 19.50 -17.46
C LYS A 85 0.53 18.40 -17.57
N LEU A 86 0.92 17.13 -17.69
CA LEU A 86 0.00 15.98 -17.70
C LEU A 86 -0.74 15.83 -16.37
N LYS A 87 -0.07 16.08 -15.23
CA LYS A 87 -0.72 16.11 -13.90
C LYS A 87 -1.74 17.24 -13.75
N ARG A 88 -1.55 18.37 -14.45
CA ARG A 88 -2.41 19.55 -14.36
C ARG A 88 -3.65 19.52 -15.27
N ILE A 89 -3.64 18.67 -16.32
CA ILE A 89 -4.78 18.50 -17.24
C ILE A 89 -5.84 17.53 -16.66
N LYS A 90 -5.48 16.70 -15.67
CA LYS A 90 -6.38 15.72 -15.03
C LYS A 90 -7.20 16.25 -13.83
N ALA A 91 -7.20 17.55 -13.55
CA ALA A 91 -7.99 18.14 -12.45
C ALA A 91 -9.17 18.96 -13.02
N PRO A 92 -10.42 18.73 -12.56
CA PRO A 92 -11.56 19.55 -12.98
C PRO A 92 -11.49 20.95 -12.35
N LYS A 93 -11.90 21.97 -13.12
CA LYS A 93 -11.90 23.38 -12.70
C LYS A 93 -13.24 23.77 -12.08
N ASP A 94 -13.12 24.44 -10.93
CA ASP A 94 -13.85 25.64 -10.46
C ASP A 94 -14.51 25.52 -9.08
N LEU A 95 -13.94 26.22 -8.09
CA LEU A 95 -14.58 27.30 -7.31
C LEU A 95 -13.56 27.96 -6.37
N LYS A 96 -13.77 29.25 -6.10
CA LYS A 96 -12.79 30.30 -5.76
C LYS A 96 -12.83 30.73 -4.26
N VAL A 97 -11.65 31.15 -3.76
CA VAL A 97 -11.37 32.12 -2.65
C VAL A 97 -11.37 31.55 -1.20
N PRO A 98 -10.59 32.08 -0.19
CA PRO A 98 -9.49 33.08 -0.15
C PRO A 98 -8.13 32.55 0.40
N GLN A 99 -7.05 33.30 0.13
CA GLN A 99 -5.71 33.16 0.73
C GLN A 99 -5.72 33.42 2.26
N PRO A 100 -4.89 32.69 3.03
CA PRO A 100 -3.80 33.36 3.78
C PRO A 100 -2.54 32.46 3.96
N PRO A 101 -1.56 32.90 4.75
CA PRO A 101 -0.50 33.83 4.45
C PRO A 101 0.76 33.13 3.90
N GLN A 102 1.66 33.94 3.37
CA GLN A 102 2.95 33.53 2.80
C GLN A 102 3.77 32.72 3.81
N THR A 103 4.18 31.51 3.42
CA THR A 103 5.37 30.86 3.94
C THR A 103 6.13 30.31 2.73
N GLU A 104 7.41 30.65 2.71
CA GLU A 104 8.34 30.45 1.62
C GLU A 104 8.41 28.98 1.22
N THR A 105 7.99 28.67 -0.02
CA THR A 105 8.18 27.36 -0.62
C THR A 105 9.64 27.26 -1.05
N THR A 106 10.49 26.82 -0.13
CA THR A 106 11.75 26.18 -0.48
C THR A 106 11.40 24.96 -1.35
N THR A 107 11.84 25.04 -2.60
CA THR A 107 11.75 23.99 -3.60
C THR A 107 12.20 22.65 -3.03
N PHE A 108 11.33 21.64 -3.14
CA PHE A 108 11.68 20.23 -3.00
C PHE A 108 12.87 19.91 -3.90
N LYS A 109 14.06 19.92 -3.30
CA LYS A 109 15.17 19.10 -3.79
C LYS A 109 14.68 17.67 -3.69
N VAL A 110 14.74 16.98 -4.82
CA VAL A 110 14.86 15.53 -4.86
C VAL A 110 15.82 15.16 -3.74
N ILE A 111 15.34 14.39 -2.76
CA ILE A 111 16.22 13.65 -1.87
C ILE A 111 16.98 12.74 -2.82
N GLN A 112 18.15 13.21 -3.26
CA GLN A 112 19.26 12.33 -3.57
C GLN A 112 19.33 11.36 -2.40
N PRO A 113 19.63 10.07 -2.63
CA PRO A 113 20.00 9.20 -1.51
C PRO A 113 20.92 10.02 -0.63
N VAL A 114 20.61 10.16 0.66
CA VAL A 114 21.61 10.67 1.59
C VAL A 114 22.83 9.86 1.22
N PRO A 115 23.89 10.50 0.69
CA PRO A 115 25.16 9.84 0.73
C PRO A 115 25.32 9.70 2.23
N VAL A 116 25.07 8.51 2.79
CA VAL A 116 25.96 8.06 3.85
C VAL A 116 27.31 8.42 3.29
N ALA A 117 27.97 9.37 3.92
CA ALA A 117 29.14 10.00 3.38
C ALA A 117 30.16 8.89 3.11
N VAL A 118 30.14 8.35 1.89
CA VAL A 118 31.29 7.68 1.28
C VAL A 118 32.37 8.73 1.07
N ALA A 119 32.04 10.04 1.16
CA ALA A 119 32.99 11.12 1.33
C ALA A 119 33.60 11.24 2.75
N ALA A 120 33.11 10.51 3.75
CA ALA A 120 33.78 10.35 5.04
C ALA A 120 34.61 9.07 5.12
N MET A 121 34.56 8.15 4.14
CA MET A 121 35.54 7.05 4.09
C MET A 121 36.95 7.52 3.70
N PRO A 122 37.18 8.42 2.71
CA PRO A 122 38.53 8.94 2.50
C PRO A 122 38.96 9.94 3.58
N THR A 123 38.01 10.63 4.26
CA THR A 123 38.35 11.66 5.26
C THR A 123 38.49 11.10 6.69
N VAL A 124 37.82 10.01 7.03
CA VAL A 124 38.17 9.20 8.21
C VAL A 124 39.49 8.47 7.94
N MET A 125 39.71 7.95 6.73
CA MET A 125 40.92 7.18 6.43
C MET A 125 42.20 8.01 6.20
N GLN A 126 42.11 9.27 5.76
CA GLN A 126 43.27 10.19 5.78
C GLN A 126 43.65 10.62 7.20
N ASN A 127 42.68 10.70 8.12
CA ASN A 127 42.94 11.00 9.53
C ASN A 127 43.35 9.75 10.35
N VAL A 128 43.12 8.53 9.83
CA VAL A 128 43.54 7.24 10.45
C VAL A 128 45.03 6.95 10.21
N ALA A 129 45.61 7.50 9.14
CA ALA A 129 47.06 7.43 8.93
C ALA A 129 47.85 8.29 9.94
N GLU A 130 47.22 9.30 10.55
CA GLU A 130 47.87 10.21 11.51
C GLU A 130 47.41 10.01 12.97
N ASN A 131 46.26 9.38 13.22
CA ASN A 131 45.79 9.04 14.56
C ASN A 131 45.39 7.58 14.61
N GLY A 132 46.15 6.75 15.33
CA GLY A 132 46.00 5.29 15.44
C GLY A 132 44.67 4.80 16.03
N VAL A 133 43.58 4.98 15.30
CA VAL A 133 42.29 4.36 15.57
C VAL A 133 42.39 2.90 15.12
N LYS A 134 42.45 1.97 16.07
CA LYS A 134 42.31 0.53 15.79
C LYS A 134 40.97 0.31 15.08
N VAL A 135 41.02 0.02 13.79
CA VAL A 135 39.84 -0.37 13.02
C VAL A 135 39.39 -1.73 13.52
N ASP A 136 38.18 -1.81 14.05
CA ASP A 136 37.58 -3.07 14.46
C ASP A 136 37.17 -3.85 13.21
N VAL A 137 38.04 -4.77 12.79
CA VAL A 137 37.87 -5.61 11.61
C VAL A 137 36.52 -6.34 11.62
N LYS A 138 36.06 -6.81 12.79
CA LYS A 138 34.76 -7.51 12.91
C LYS A 138 33.60 -6.59 12.57
N LYS A 139 33.64 -5.36 13.07
CA LYS A 139 32.62 -4.36 12.78
C LYS A 139 32.60 -3.95 11.30
N VAL A 140 33.76 -3.97 10.64
CA VAL A 140 33.82 -3.75 9.19
C VAL A 140 33.18 -4.93 8.44
N GLU A 141 33.48 -6.18 8.82
CA GLU A 141 32.87 -7.38 8.23
C GLU A 141 31.34 -7.36 8.38
N GLU A 142 30.81 -7.05 9.57
CA GLU A 142 29.37 -6.93 9.83
C GLU A 142 28.70 -5.85 8.96
N ASN A 143 29.34 -4.67 8.83
CA ASN A 143 28.80 -3.60 8.00
C ASN A 143 28.79 -3.98 6.50
N VAL A 144 29.82 -4.67 6.03
CA VAL A 144 29.86 -5.21 4.66
C VAL A 144 28.73 -6.23 4.48
N ALA A 145 28.57 -7.18 5.41
CA ALA A 145 27.50 -8.18 5.35
C ALA A 145 26.11 -7.52 5.32
N MET A 146 25.84 -6.57 6.21
CA MET A 146 24.57 -5.83 6.24
C MET A 146 24.30 -5.10 4.92
N HIS A 147 25.32 -4.48 4.33
CA HIS A 147 25.18 -3.82 3.02
C HIS A 147 24.81 -4.83 1.92
N LEU A 148 25.45 -6.00 1.90
CA LEU A 148 25.13 -7.07 0.95
C LEU A 148 23.71 -7.58 1.10
N PHE A 149 23.28 -7.89 2.33
CA PHE A 149 21.94 -8.40 2.60
C PHE A 149 20.83 -7.41 2.25
N THR A 150 21.10 -6.11 2.28
CA THR A 150 20.10 -5.06 2.02
C THR A 150 20.05 -4.60 0.58
N THR A 151 21.17 -4.60 -0.15
CA THR A 151 21.26 -3.97 -1.49
C THR A 151 21.29 -4.96 -2.65
N MET A 152 21.73 -6.18 -2.42
CA MET A 152 21.98 -7.13 -3.48
C MET A 152 20.73 -7.96 -3.83
N GLN A 153 20.58 -8.45 -5.07
CA GLN A 153 19.53 -9.41 -5.40
C GLN A 153 19.71 -10.71 -4.61
N MET A 154 18.63 -11.22 -3.98
CA MET A 154 18.70 -12.41 -3.13
C MET A 154 19.09 -13.66 -3.92
N GLU A 155 18.65 -13.75 -5.17
CA GLU A 155 18.97 -14.85 -6.08
C GLU A 155 20.49 -14.99 -6.22
N LYS A 156 21.18 -13.86 -6.41
CA LYS A 156 22.64 -13.81 -6.55
C LYS A 156 23.38 -14.06 -5.22
N LEU A 157 22.78 -13.76 -4.07
CA LEU A 157 23.37 -14.06 -2.75
C LEU A 157 23.37 -15.57 -2.49
N LEU A 158 22.37 -16.27 -3.04
CA LEU A 158 22.19 -17.70 -2.87
C LEU A 158 23.01 -18.54 -3.88
N GLU A 159 23.40 -17.96 -5.02
CA GLU A 159 24.25 -18.60 -6.03
C GLU A 159 25.66 -18.95 -5.50
N GLU A 160 26.24 -20.06 -5.98
CA GLU A 160 27.54 -20.58 -5.49
C GLU A 160 28.74 -19.68 -5.80
N ASN A 161 28.71 -18.96 -6.93
CA ASN A 161 29.81 -18.10 -7.38
C ASN A 161 29.46 -16.63 -7.15
N PHE A 162 29.67 -16.16 -5.93
CA PHE A 162 29.49 -14.75 -5.60
C PHE A 162 30.81 -14.00 -5.62
N GLU A 163 31.15 -13.40 -6.77
CA GLU A 163 32.26 -12.45 -6.89
C GLU A 163 31.69 -11.03 -6.96
N LEU A 164 32.19 -10.14 -6.09
CA LEU A 164 31.94 -8.70 -6.17
C LEU A 164 33.22 -7.99 -6.60
N PRO A 165 33.40 -7.75 -7.91
CA PRO A 165 34.56 -7.00 -8.43
C PRO A 165 34.74 -5.66 -7.70
N PHE A 166 33.64 -4.98 -7.37
CA PHE A 166 33.64 -3.70 -6.68
C PHE A 166 34.13 -3.77 -5.21
N LEU A 167 33.78 -4.82 -4.46
CA LEU A 167 34.31 -4.97 -3.09
C LEU A 167 35.77 -5.40 -3.11
N MET A 168 36.17 -6.22 -4.08
CA MET A 168 37.57 -6.58 -4.28
C MET A 168 38.43 -5.37 -4.67
N GLU A 169 37.91 -4.44 -5.44
CA GLU A 169 38.58 -3.19 -5.80
C GLU A 169 38.71 -2.24 -4.60
N ILE A 170 37.65 -2.09 -3.79
CA ILE A 170 37.66 -1.23 -2.59
C ILE A 170 38.59 -1.77 -1.50
N PHE A 171 38.54 -3.07 -1.23
CA PHE A 171 39.31 -3.70 -0.15
C PHE A 171 40.67 -4.24 -0.60
N GLY A 172 40.96 -4.27 -1.91
CA GLY A 172 42.27 -4.67 -2.46
C GLY A 172 43.43 -3.78 -2.01
N GLY A 173 43.15 -2.56 -1.53
CA GLY A 173 44.13 -1.66 -0.91
C GLY A 173 44.44 -1.94 0.57
N TYR A 174 43.71 -2.87 1.22
CA TYR A 174 43.84 -3.20 2.64
C TYR A 174 44.26 -4.67 2.84
N PRO A 175 45.57 -4.98 2.89
CA PRO A 175 46.05 -6.36 2.99
C PRO A 175 45.65 -7.09 4.29
N GLU A 176 45.25 -6.34 5.33
CA GLU A 176 44.81 -6.90 6.61
C GLU A 176 43.32 -7.33 6.60
N PHE A 177 42.51 -6.83 5.66
CA PHE A 177 41.09 -7.16 5.57
C PHE A 177 40.83 -8.18 4.48
N LYS A 178 40.40 -9.39 4.88
CA LYS A 178 39.92 -10.41 3.94
C LYS A 178 38.40 -10.33 3.87
N LEU A 179 37.86 -10.27 2.65
CA LEU A 179 36.42 -10.33 2.43
C LEU A 179 35.85 -11.63 3.05
N PRO A 180 34.66 -11.58 3.68
CA PRO A 180 34.02 -12.76 4.24
C PRO A 180 33.80 -13.83 3.17
N THR A 181 34.07 -15.10 3.51
CA THR A 181 33.70 -16.22 2.66
C THR A 181 32.17 -16.34 2.59
N LYS A 182 31.64 -16.97 1.53
CA LYS A 182 30.19 -17.25 1.45
C LYS A 182 29.69 -18.03 2.67
N GLU A 183 30.45 -19.00 3.15
CA GLU A 183 30.12 -19.78 4.34
C GLU A 183 29.97 -18.87 5.57
N LYS A 184 30.95 -18.02 5.85
CA LYS A 184 30.90 -17.07 6.97
C LYS A 184 29.76 -16.04 6.81
N LEU A 185 29.53 -15.58 5.58
CA LEU A 185 28.45 -14.65 5.26
C LEU A 185 27.08 -15.28 5.54
N MET A 186 26.83 -16.49 5.06
CA MET A 186 25.52 -17.15 5.10
C MET A 186 25.24 -17.90 6.42
N THR A 187 26.20 -17.90 7.37
CA THR A 187 26.05 -18.51 8.70
C THR A 187 26.22 -17.45 9.80
N GLU A 188 27.44 -17.26 10.29
CA GLU A 188 27.77 -16.39 11.42
C GLU A 188 27.30 -14.94 11.21
N LEU A 189 27.65 -14.34 10.07
CA LEU A 189 27.33 -12.93 9.81
C LEU A 189 25.83 -12.72 9.54
N LEU A 190 25.16 -13.72 8.94
CA LEU A 190 23.70 -13.68 8.75
C LEU A 190 22.98 -13.69 10.10
N ASP A 191 23.41 -14.56 11.03
CA ASP A 191 22.83 -14.66 12.37
C ASP A 191 23.06 -13.39 13.19
N GLN A 192 24.29 -12.87 13.19
CA GLN A 192 24.62 -11.62 13.86
C GLN A 192 23.84 -10.43 13.28
N CYS A 193 23.78 -10.30 11.95
CA CYS A 193 23.03 -9.23 11.29
C CYS A 193 21.52 -9.35 11.59
N CYS A 194 20.97 -10.56 11.57
CA CYS A 194 19.55 -10.79 11.88
C CYS A 194 19.23 -10.39 13.33
N GLU A 195 20.04 -10.83 14.29
CA GLU A 195 19.87 -10.49 15.70
C GLU A 195 20.01 -8.98 15.94
N ASN A 196 20.97 -8.33 15.30
CA ASN A 196 21.13 -6.88 15.36
C ASN A 196 19.89 -6.13 14.84
N VAL A 197 19.26 -6.63 13.76
CA VAL A 197 18.00 -6.05 13.25
C VAL A 197 16.84 -6.34 14.20
N LYS A 198 16.75 -7.53 14.80
CA LYS A 198 15.72 -7.86 15.81
C LYS A 198 15.78 -6.92 17.01
N VAL A 199 16.98 -6.69 17.56
CA VAL A 199 17.18 -5.74 18.66
C VAL A 199 16.71 -4.33 18.28
N ARG A 200 16.97 -3.90 17.04
CA ARG A 200 16.47 -2.60 16.54
C ARG A 200 14.95 -2.56 16.38
N VAL A 201 14.33 -3.64 15.90
CA VAL A 201 12.87 -3.77 15.78
C VAL A 201 12.21 -3.77 17.16
N ASP A 202 12.75 -4.52 18.11
CA ASP A 202 12.27 -4.53 19.50
C ASP A 202 12.43 -3.15 20.16
N GLY A 203 13.57 -2.49 19.95
CA GLY A 203 13.80 -1.12 20.40
C GLY A 203 12.81 -0.14 19.78
N PHE A 204 12.48 -0.32 18.50
CA PHE A 204 11.45 0.46 17.81
C PHE A 204 10.08 0.26 18.47
N PHE A 205 9.64 -0.98 18.69
CA PHE A 205 8.36 -1.24 19.35
C PHE A 205 8.31 -0.70 20.79
N LYS A 206 9.38 -0.84 21.57
CA LYS A 206 9.49 -0.29 22.93
C LYS A 206 9.49 1.24 22.98
N SER A 207 9.81 1.91 21.88
CA SER A 207 9.72 3.37 21.79
C SER A 207 8.28 3.90 21.61
N GLY A 208 7.33 3.01 21.31
CA GLY A 208 5.93 3.36 21.14
C GLY A 208 5.26 3.82 22.43
N VAL A 209 4.48 4.90 22.35
CA VAL A 209 3.67 5.40 23.47
C VAL A 209 2.39 4.57 23.67
N VAL A 210 2.05 3.75 22.68
CA VAL A 210 0.82 2.94 22.64
C VAL A 210 1.15 1.51 22.20
N PRO A 211 0.31 0.53 22.59
CA PRO A 211 0.53 -0.86 22.23
C PRO A 211 0.63 -1.08 20.72
N VAL A 212 1.41 -2.09 20.32
CA VAL A 212 1.52 -2.50 18.91
C VAL A 212 0.24 -3.19 18.44
N SER A 213 -0.05 -3.12 17.16
CA SER A 213 -1.09 -3.94 16.52
C SER A 213 -0.44 -5.09 15.75
N LEU A 214 -0.96 -6.30 15.95
CA LEU A 214 -0.56 -7.48 15.19
C LEU A 214 -1.48 -7.65 13.98
N THR A 215 -0.94 -8.11 12.86
CA THR A 215 -1.72 -8.52 11.70
C THR A 215 -1.23 -9.85 11.17
N VAL A 216 -2.18 -10.66 10.72
CA VAL A 216 -1.96 -11.98 10.14
C VAL A 216 -2.45 -11.96 8.71
N ASP A 217 -1.64 -12.46 7.79
CA ASP A 217 -1.96 -12.57 6.37
C ASP A 217 -1.61 -13.97 5.87
N PHE A 218 -2.41 -14.53 4.96
CA PHE A 218 -2.12 -15.83 4.34
C PHE A 218 -1.67 -15.60 2.90
N ASP A 219 -0.49 -16.12 2.54
CA ASP A 219 -0.05 -16.21 1.15
C ASP A 219 0.04 -17.68 0.72
N ILE A 220 -0.08 -17.95 -0.58
CA ILE A 220 -0.01 -19.31 -1.13
C ILE A 220 1.19 -19.38 -2.07
N ILE A 221 2.15 -20.23 -1.74
CA ILE A 221 3.47 -20.29 -2.40
C ILE A 221 3.50 -21.39 -3.49
N GLY A 222 2.41 -22.15 -3.67
CA GLY A 222 2.26 -23.17 -4.72
C GLY A 222 0.96 -23.96 -4.63
N GLU A 223 0.87 -25.07 -5.37
CA GLU A 223 -0.24 -26.04 -5.22
C GLU A 223 -0.14 -26.74 -3.86
N GLY A 224 -0.85 -26.23 -2.86
CA GLY A 224 -1.06 -26.89 -1.56
C GLY A 224 -0.33 -26.25 -0.37
N ASP A 225 0.72 -25.48 -0.60
CA ASP A 225 1.48 -24.82 0.47
C ASP A 225 0.99 -23.40 0.73
N ALA A 226 0.26 -23.23 1.83
CA ALA A 226 -0.11 -21.94 2.38
C ALA A 226 0.93 -21.52 3.43
N VAL A 227 1.16 -20.22 3.53
CA VAL A 227 2.12 -19.61 4.44
C VAL A 227 1.44 -18.46 5.17
N VAL A 228 1.62 -18.45 6.49
CA VAL A 228 1.10 -17.43 7.41
C VAL A 228 2.20 -16.42 7.65
N ASN A 229 1.92 -15.15 7.37
CA ASN A 229 2.85 -14.06 7.60
C ASN A 229 2.37 -13.20 8.76
N TYR A 230 3.30 -12.90 9.67
CA TYR A 230 3.06 -12.08 10.84
C TYR A 230 3.72 -10.72 10.68
N MET A 231 2.95 -9.66 10.87
CA MET A 231 3.45 -8.29 10.86
C MET A 231 2.93 -7.50 12.05
N ALA A 232 3.74 -6.58 12.56
CA ALA A 232 3.33 -5.67 13.63
C ALA A 232 3.62 -4.20 13.26
N ALA A 233 2.76 -3.30 13.75
CA ALA A 233 2.90 -1.87 13.52
C ALA A 233 2.67 -1.06 14.79
N LEU A 234 3.35 0.08 14.88
CA LEU A 234 3.06 1.12 15.88
C LEU A 234 2.08 2.14 15.32
N ALA A 235 1.20 2.68 16.15
CA ALA A 235 0.25 3.70 15.67
C ALA A 235 0.91 5.04 15.30
N SER A 236 2.06 5.37 15.89
CA SER A 236 2.89 6.50 15.47
C SER A 236 3.48 6.32 14.06
N SER A 237 3.42 5.10 13.54
CA SER A 237 4.14 4.65 12.36
C SER A 237 3.35 3.56 11.61
N GLU A 238 2.02 3.71 11.50
CA GLU A 238 1.17 2.73 10.78
C GLU A 238 1.69 2.48 9.35
N LYS A 239 2.38 3.48 8.78
CA LYS A 239 3.03 3.47 7.45
C LYS A 239 4.23 2.55 7.31
N TYR A 240 4.83 2.14 8.43
CA TYR A 240 6.07 1.35 8.44
C TYR A 240 5.89 0.10 9.30
N PRO A 241 5.06 -0.85 8.81
CA PRO A 241 4.88 -2.13 9.49
C PRO A 241 6.17 -2.95 9.42
N MET A 242 6.47 -3.63 10.52
CA MET A 242 7.63 -4.52 10.64
C MET A 242 7.18 -5.96 10.39
N TYR A 243 8.01 -6.69 9.66
CA TYR A 243 7.83 -8.12 9.43
C TYR A 243 8.38 -8.90 10.63
N LEU A 244 7.62 -9.86 11.14
CA LEU A 244 8.02 -10.66 12.30
C LEU A 244 8.60 -12.00 11.87
N GLU A 245 7.77 -12.84 11.25
CA GLU A 245 8.13 -14.18 10.82
C GLU A 245 7.09 -14.72 9.83
N SER A 246 7.42 -15.83 9.19
CA SER A 246 6.55 -16.51 8.24
C SER A 246 6.57 -18.01 8.48
N VAL A 247 5.39 -18.62 8.60
CA VAL A 247 5.24 -20.02 9.03
C VAL A 247 4.41 -20.78 8.00
N GLN A 248 4.83 -21.99 7.64
CA GLN A 248 4.04 -22.85 6.77
C GLN A 248 2.75 -23.28 7.49
N ALA A 249 1.61 -23.00 6.87
CA ALA A 249 0.31 -23.34 7.41
C ALA A 249 0.10 -24.86 7.34
N GLN A 250 -0.33 -25.45 8.47
CA GLN A 250 -0.79 -26.83 8.47
C GLN A 250 -2.25 -26.87 7.98
N ASN A 251 -2.48 -27.48 6.82
CA ASN A 251 -3.83 -27.73 6.34
C ASN A 251 -4.18 -29.21 6.51
N SER A 252 -4.89 -29.51 7.59
CA SER A 252 -5.36 -30.86 7.90
C SER A 252 -6.64 -31.25 7.14
N GLY A 253 -7.27 -30.29 6.44
CA GLY A 253 -8.59 -30.45 5.83
C GLY A 253 -9.76 -30.37 6.82
N ASP A 254 -9.48 -30.39 8.13
CA ASP A 254 -10.45 -30.17 9.20
C ASP A 254 -10.41 -28.72 9.68
N ALA A 255 -11.56 -28.03 9.61
CA ALA A 255 -11.67 -26.63 9.98
C ALA A 255 -11.41 -26.38 11.47
N GLU A 256 -11.78 -27.32 12.34
CA GLU A 256 -11.59 -27.17 13.79
C GLU A 256 -10.11 -27.33 14.16
N ALA A 257 -9.47 -28.40 13.68
CA ALA A 257 -8.03 -28.60 13.88
C ALA A 257 -7.18 -27.47 13.28
N ASN A 258 -7.55 -26.96 12.10
CA ASN A 258 -6.90 -25.80 11.49
C ASN A 258 -7.07 -24.55 12.36
N ALA A 259 -8.27 -24.34 12.92
CA ALA A 259 -8.56 -23.19 13.77
C ALA A 259 -7.76 -23.20 15.09
N GLU A 260 -7.65 -24.37 15.72
CA GLU A 260 -6.86 -24.57 16.94
C GLU A 260 -5.36 -24.41 16.69
N TRP A 261 -4.86 -24.92 15.56
CA TRP A 261 -3.46 -24.71 15.16
C TRP A 261 -3.18 -23.22 14.97
N ALA A 262 -4.04 -22.51 14.21
CA ALA A 262 -3.87 -21.08 13.95
C ALA A 262 -3.97 -20.24 15.24
N ALA A 263 -4.86 -20.61 16.17
CA ALA A 263 -4.97 -19.91 17.46
C ALA A 263 -3.69 -20.08 18.28
N ARG A 264 -3.16 -21.31 18.39
CA ARG A 264 -1.89 -21.58 19.07
C ARG A 264 -0.71 -20.88 18.43
N ASP A 265 -0.66 -20.80 17.09
CA ASP A 265 0.44 -20.14 16.40
C ASP A 265 0.40 -18.61 16.60
N VAL A 266 -0.80 -18.00 16.57
CA VAL A 266 -0.97 -16.58 16.93
C VAL A 266 -0.59 -16.33 18.39
N ALA A 267 -1.03 -17.16 19.33
CA ALA A 267 -0.67 -17.06 20.75
C ALA A 267 0.86 -17.11 20.94
N ARG A 268 1.53 -18.04 20.26
CA ARG A 268 3.00 -18.16 20.25
C ARG A 268 3.68 -16.89 19.74
N VAL A 269 3.14 -16.21 18.72
CA VAL A 269 3.70 -14.94 18.23
C VAL A 269 3.47 -13.82 19.24
N LEU A 270 2.29 -13.75 19.86
CA LEU A 270 1.96 -12.77 20.89
C LEU A 270 2.90 -12.89 22.11
N GLU A 271 3.18 -14.12 22.56
CA GLU A 271 4.11 -14.39 23.68
C GLU A 271 5.57 -14.03 23.37
N LYS A 272 5.98 -14.11 22.10
CA LYS A 272 7.32 -13.71 21.66
C LYS A 272 7.52 -12.18 21.70
N LEU A 273 6.45 -11.39 21.60
CA LEU A 273 6.55 -9.93 21.60
C LEU A 273 6.80 -9.41 23.01
N THR A 274 7.90 -8.69 23.18
CA THR A 274 8.29 -8.11 24.49
C THR A 274 7.58 -6.78 24.81
N CYS A 275 6.63 -6.36 23.98
CA CYS A 275 5.92 -5.09 24.10
C CYS A 275 4.40 -5.32 24.20
N PRO A 276 3.64 -4.38 24.80
CA PRO A 276 2.18 -4.51 24.89
C PRO A 276 1.54 -4.57 23.50
N VAL A 277 0.58 -5.48 23.33
CA VAL A 277 -0.18 -5.65 22.08
C VAL A 277 -1.63 -5.22 22.31
N ALA A 278 -2.16 -4.37 21.41
CA ALA A 278 -3.56 -3.94 21.43
C ALA A 278 -4.50 -5.07 21.00
N GLY A 279 -4.07 -5.86 20.02
CA GLY A 279 -4.89 -6.87 19.41
C GLY A 279 -4.33 -7.40 18.10
N CYS A 280 -5.13 -8.23 17.42
CA CYS A 280 -4.75 -8.84 16.15
C CYS A 280 -5.85 -8.70 15.07
N VAL A 281 -5.47 -8.28 13.87
CA VAL A 281 -6.32 -8.29 12.67
C VAL A 281 -6.02 -9.51 11.84
N MET A 282 -7.07 -10.26 11.53
CA MET A 282 -6.91 -11.56 10.86
C MET A 282 -7.86 -11.72 9.68
N PRO A 283 -7.56 -12.65 8.76
CA PRO A 283 -8.48 -13.03 7.71
C PRO A 283 -9.80 -13.54 8.33
N CYS A 284 -10.90 -13.42 7.59
CA CYS A 284 -12.25 -13.68 8.09
C CYS A 284 -13.17 -14.36 7.06
N SER A 285 -12.66 -14.60 5.86
CA SER A 285 -13.42 -15.17 4.75
C SER A 285 -13.73 -16.66 4.90
N THR A 286 -13.00 -17.37 5.76
CA THR A 286 -13.13 -18.81 6.00
C THR A 286 -13.76 -19.12 7.38
N MET A 287 -14.18 -20.38 7.59
CA MET A 287 -14.82 -20.82 8.83
C MET A 287 -13.84 -20.94 9.98
N ASP A 288 -12.70 -21.59 9.73
CA ASP A 288 -11.57 -21.77 10.63
C ASP A 288 -11.08 -20.42 11.17
N SER A 289 -10.91 -19.41 10.31
CA SER A 289 -10.54 -18.05 10.72
C SER A 289 -11.48 -17.47 11.79
N ARG A 290 -12.78 -17.77 11.72
CA ARG A 290 -13.74 -17.29 12.73
C ARG A 290 -13.63 -18.05 14.04
N GLN A 291 -13.42 -19.36 13.97
CA GLN A 291 -13.19 -20.18 15.17
C GLN A 291 -11.88 -19.77 15.85
N THR A 292 -10.80 -19.56 15.09
CA THR A 292 -9.52 -19.03 15.59
C THR A 292 -9.74 -17.72 16.34
N ARG A 293 -10.50 -16.79 15.77
CA ARG A 293 -10.83 -15.53 16.43
C ARG A 293 -11.54 -15.74 17.78
N GLN A 294 -12.55 -16.61 17.81
CA GLN A 294 -13.31 -16.90 19.03
C GLN A 294 -12.45 -17.53 20.12
N LEU A 295 -11.53 -18.42 19.74
CA LEU A 295 -10.57 -19.03 20.66
C LEU A 295 -9.65 -17.96 21.27
N LEU A 296 -9.11 -17.07 20.43
CA LEU A 296 -8.22 -15.98 20.87
C LEU A 296 -8.93 -14.93 21.73
N GLU A 297 -10.17 -14.56 21.40
CA GLU A 297 -10.97 -13.65 22.22
C GLU A 297 -11.22 -14.22 23.64
N LYS A 298 -11.31 -15.55 23.76
CA LYS A 298 -11.45 -16.24 25.04
C LYS A 298 -10.13 -16.33 25.81
N GLU A 299 -9.03 -16.58 25.12
CA GLU A 299 -7.70 -16.73 25.70
C GLU A 299 -7.09 -15.39 26.14
N PHE A 300 -7.31 -14.34 25.35
CA PHE A 300 -6.76 -12.99 25.57
C PHE A 300 -7.87 -11.93 25.71
N PRO A 301 -8.64 -11.93 26.82
CA PRO A 301 -9.80 -11.04 26.99
C PRO A 301 -9.46 -9.54 27.05
N SER A 302 -8.21 -9.18 27.32
CA SER A 302 -7.71 -7.80 27.33
C SER A 302 -7.28 -7.27 25.96
N MET A 303 -7.26 -8.14 24.93
CA MET A 303 -6.88 -7.80 23.56
C MET A 303 -8.09 -7.74 22.64
N HIS A 304 -7.96 -7.04 21.51
CA HIS A 304 -9.02 -6.94 20.52
C HIS A 304 -8.72 -7.77 19.27
N PHE A 305 -9.64 -8.64 18.88
CA PHE A 305 -9.53 -9.41 17.65
C PHE A 305 -10.65 -9.04 16.69
N HIS A 306 -10.32 -8.89 15.40
CA HIS A 306 -11.33 -8.64 14.37
C HIS A 306 -10.90 -9.09 12.98
N GLY A 307 -11.90 -9.22 12.11
CA GLY A 307 -11.69 -9.62 10.73
C GLY A 307 -11.17 -8.48 9.86
N CYS A 308 -10.33 -8.79 8.89
CA CYS A 308 -9.83 -7.85 7.91
C CYS A 308 -10.96 -7.42 6.96
N MET A 309 -11.26 -6.11 6.90
CA MET A 309 -12.31 -5.59 6.03
C MET A 309 -12.03 -5.85 4.54
N ARG A 310 -10.76 -5.74 4.10
CA ARG A 310 -10.35 -6.06 2.73
C ARG A 310 -10.68 -7.52 2.39
N ASP A 311 -10.28 -8.47 3.22
CA ASP A 311 -10.60 -9.89 3.01
C ASP A 311 -12.12 -10.13 2.99
N GLY A 312 -12.89 -9.51 3.88
CA GLY A 312 -14.35 -9.59 3.86
C GLY A 312 -15.00 -9.06 2.57
N LEU A 313 -14.52 -7.93 2.03
CA LEU A 313 -15.01 -7.37 0.77
C LEU A 313 -14.56 -8.17 -0.45
N LEU A 314 -13.36 -8.76 -0.42
CA LEU A 314 -12.92 -9.64 -1.50
C LEU A 314 -13.67 -10.98 -1.47
N SER A 315 -13.99 -11.50 -0.28
CA SER A 315 -14.92 -12.62 -0.06
C SER A 315 -16.32 -12.31 -0.60
N PHE A 316 -16.81 -11.07 -0.44
CA PHE A 316 -18.06 -10.64 -1.07
C PHE A 316 -17.99 -10.81 -2.59
N ILE A 317 -16.94 -10.31 -3.23
CA ILE A 317 -16.74 -10.40 -4.69
C ILE A 317 -16.63 -11.87 -5.12
N GLN A 318 -15.86 -12.69 -4.40
CA GLN A 318 -15.75 -14.13 -4.67
C GLN A 318 -17.12 -14.81 -4.65
N GLN A 319 -17.99 -14.48 -3.70
CA GLN A 319 -19.33 -15.07 -3.61
C GLN A 319 -20.26 -14.63 -4.76
N LEU A 320 -20.05 -13.44 -5.35
CA LEU A 320 -20.77 -13.03 -6.55
C LEU A 320 -20.37 -13.86 -7.77
N PHE A 321 -19.07 -14.15 -7.93
CA PHE A 321 -18.56 -14.92 -9.08
C PHE A 321 -18.73 -16.42 -8.89
N SER A 322 -18.52 -16.94 -7.67
CA SER A 322 -18.48 -18.38 -7.36
C SER A 322 -19.31 -18.72 -6.12
N PRO A 323 -20.66 -18.65 -6.20
CA PRO A 323 -21.54 -18.92 -5.06
C PRO A 323 -21.47 -20.38 -4.55
N SER A 324 -20.91 -21.31 -5.33
CA SER A 324 -20.89 -22.76 -5.05
C SER A 324 -19.61 -23.31 -4.41
N VAL A 325 -18.48 -22.56 -4.41
CA VAL A 325 -17.15 -23.13 -4.10
C VAL A 325 -16.80 -23.14 -2.60
N ARG A 326 -17.50 -22.36 -1.76
CA ARG A 326 -17.27 -22.33 -0.30
C ARG A 326 -18.46 -22.82 0.55
N ALA A 327 -19.49 -23.37 -0.09
CA ALA A 327 -20.50 -24.11 0.65
C ALA A 327 -19.89 -25.47 1.02
N GLY A 328 -19.44 -25.60 2.28
CA GLY A 328 -19.20 -26.91 2.87
C GLY A 328 -20.47 -27.78 2.86
N PRO A 329 -20.49 -28.94 3.56
CA PRO A 329 -21.64 -29.85 3.56
C PRO A 329 -22.98 -29.19 3.96
N ASP A 330 -22.95 -28.02 4.60
CA ASP A 330 -24.13 -27.19 4.86
C ASP A 330 -24.53 -26.29 3.67
N ARG A 331 -25.12 -26.92 2.64
CA ARG A 331 -25.77 -26.23 1.50
C ARG A 331 -26.92 -25.28 1.89
N LYS A 332 -27.35 -25.25 3.15
CA LYS A 332 -28.59 -24.59 3.59
C LYS A 332 -28.49 -23.07 3.81
N ARG A 333 -27.31 -22.44 3.69
CA ARG A 333 -27.11 -21.00 4.00
C ARG A 333 -26.37 -20.17 2.94
N ALA A 334 -26.05 -20.72 1.76
CA ALA A 334 -25.40 -19.93 0.71
C ALA A 334 -26.40 -18.91 0.13
N VAL A 335 -26.16 -17.62 0.36
CA VAL A 335 -26.97 -16.55 -0.22
C VAL A 335 -26.63 -16.46 -1.71
N THR A 336 -27.50 -17.01 -2.56
CA THR A 336 -27.34 -16.92 -4.01
C THR A 336 -28.09 -15.71 -4.54
N VAL A 337 -27.41 -14.88 -5.31
CA VAL A 337 -28.05 -13.74 -5.97
C VAL A 337 -28.44 -14.15 -7.41
N PRO A 338 -29.74 -14.18 -7.78
CA PRO A 338 -30.23 -14.87 -8.98
C PRO A 338 -29.61 -14.44 -10.32
N PHE A 339 -29.28 -13.16 -10.51
CA PHE A 339 -28.81 -12.64 -11.81
C PHE A 339 -27.28 -12.76 -12.04
N PHE A 340 -26.54 -13.36 -11.11
CA PHE A 340 -25.09 -13.55 -11.23
C PHE A 340 -24.68 -14.89 -11.87
N GLN A 341 -25.64 -15.74 -12.24
CA GLN A 341 -25.37 -17.02 -12.90
C GLN A 341 -24.53 -16.86 -14.20
N ASP A 342 -24.75 -15.77 -14.94
CA ASP A 342 -24.02 -15.45 -16.17
C ASP A 342 -22.76 -14.60 -15.95
N LEU A 343 -22.47 -14.16 -14.71
CA LEU A 343 -21.44 -13.14 -14.46
C LEU A 343 -20.06 -13.62 -14.88
N GLN A 344 -19.71 -14.88 -14.66
CA GLN A 344 -18.42 -15.44 -15.06
C GLN A 344 -18.23 -15.36 -16.59
N GLN A 345 -19.27 -15.75 -17.34
CA GLN A 345 -19.25 -15.70 -18.80
C GLN A 345 -19.21 -14.26 -19.31
N PHE A 346 -19.95 -13.36 -18.67
CA PHE A 346 -19.96 -11.94 -19.01
C PHE A 346 -18.60 -11.29 -18.74
N ALA A 347 -17.95 -11.60 -17.62
CA ALA A 347 -16.63 -11.08 -17.30
C ALA A 347 -15.56 -11.55 -18.30
N LEU A 348 -15.69 -12.77 -18.84
CA LEU A 348 -14.84 -13.22 -19.95
C LEU A 348 -15.03 -12.39 -21.21
N GLN A 349 -16.28 -12.03 -21.55
CA GLN A 349 -16.55 -11.10 -22.66
C GLN A 349 -15.89 -9.74 -22.39
N CYS A 350 -16.04 -9.19 -21.19
CA CYS A 350 -15.37 -7.95 -20.79
C CYS A 350 -13.83 -8.05 -20.86
N LYS A 351 -13.26 -9.21 -20.50
CA LYS A 351 -11.81 -9.45 -20.59
C LYS A 351 -11.33 -9.43 -22.04
N ASP A 352 -12.09 -10.01 -22.96
CA ASP A 352 -11.79 -9.95 -24.39
C ASP A 352 -11.81 -8.50 -24.91
N LEU A 353 -12.69 -7.66 -24.36
CA LEU A 353 -12.76 -6.23 -24.68
C LEU A 353 -11.58 -5.42 -24.12
N SER A 354 -10.93 -5.89 -23.05
CA SER A 354 -9.77 -5.19 -22.45
C SER A 354 -8.60 -5.02 -23.42
N PHE A 355 -8.49 -5.87 -24.43
CA PHE A 355 -7.50 -5.75 -25.52
C PHE A 355 -7.62 -4.42 -26.28
N PHE A 356 -8.84 -3.87 -26.38
CA PHE A 356 -9.13 -2.64 -27.11
C PHE A 356 -8.99 -1.39 -26.24
N LEU A 357 -8.69 -1.52 -24.96
CA LEU A 357 -8.49 -0.38 -24.07
C LEU A 357 -6.99 -0.14 -23.86
N PRO A 358 -6.56 1.12 -23.61
CA PRO A 358 -5.21 1.38 -23.14
C PRO A 358 -4.92 0.50 -21.92
N ARG A 359 -3.73 -0.10 -21.84
CA ARG A 359 -3.32 -0.94 -20.71
C ARG A 359 -3.58 -0.17 -19.40
N GLN A 360 -4.57 -0.61 -18.66
CA GLN A 360 -4.82 -0.15 -17.30
C GLN A 360 -4.16 -1.12 -16.33
N GLU A 361 -3.40 -0.58 -15.39
CA GLU A 361 -2.77 -1.38 -14.34
C GLU A 361 -3.85 -2.06 -13.49
N THR A 362 -3.65 -3.35 -13.21
CA THR A 362 -4.50 -4.10 -12.28
C THR A 362 -4.46 -3.40 -10.91
N PRO A 363 -5.59 -3.17 -10.24
CA PRO A 363 -5.59 -2.55 -8.93
C PRO A 363 -4.80 -3.40 -7.93
N TRP A 364 -3.72 -2.84 -7.38
CA TRP A 364 -2.79 -3.57 -6.54
C TRP A 364 -3.39 -4.12 -5.24
N TYR A 365 -4.53 -3.60 -4.76
CA TYR A 365 -5.19 -4.14 -3.56
C TYR A 365 -5.81 -5.52 -3.78
N LEU A 366 -5.80 -6.00 -5.02
CA LEU A 366 -6.12 -7.38 -5.39
C LEU A 366 -4.88 -8.29 -5.30
N ASP A 367 -3.66 -7.74 -5.37
CA ASP A 367 -2.44 -8.55 -5.36
C ASP A 367 -2.26 -9.28 -4.02
N GLY A 368 -2.18 -10.61 -4.08
CA GLY A 368 -1.86 -11.48 -2.95
C GLY A 368 -2.98 -11.79 -1.97
N CYS A 369 -4.20 -11.24 -2.13
CA CYS A 369 -5.29 -11.50 -1.17
C CYS A 369 -6.25 -12.63 -1.61
N LEU A 370 -6.29 -13.01 -2.89
CA LEU A 370 -7.11 -14.11 -3.39
C LEU A 370 -6.29 -15.18 -4.11
N SER A 371 -5.07 -15.46 -3.67
CA SER A 371 -4.16 -16.45 -4.28
C SER A 371 -4.56 -17.93 -4.03
N CYS A 372 -5.79 -18.21 -3.59
CA CYS A 372 -6.29 -19.58 -3.49
C CYS A 372 -6.58 -20.18 -4.87
N THR A 373 -6.20 -21.44 -5.10
CA THR A 373 -6.54 -22.24 -6.29
C THR A 373 -8.06 -22.30 -6.54
N ASN A 374 -8.86 -22.11 -5.48
CA ASN A 374 -10.33 -21.97 -5.54
C ASN A 374 -10.85 -20.68 -6.17
N ASN A 375 -9.97 -19.74 -6.54
CA ASN A 375 -10.34 -18.47 -7.17
C ASN A 375 -10.19 -18.50 -8.70
N MET A 376 -9.90 -19.68 -9.26
CA MET A 376 -9.89 -19.88 -10.71
C MET A 376 -11.31 -20.22 -11.20
N LEU A 377 -11.86 -19.32 -12.02
CA LEU A 377 -13.13 -19.46 -12.70
C LEU A 377 -12.93 -20.26 -13.99
N HIS A 378 -13.47 -21.47 -14.02
CA HIS A 378 -13.53 -22.30 -15.22
C HIS A 378 -14.70 -21.88 -16.10
N VAL A 379 -14.52 -20.78 -16.83
CA VAL A 379 -15.57 -20.21 -17.69
C VAL A 379 -15.84 -21.13 -18.90
N THR A 380 -14.80 -21.72 -19.48
CA THR A 380 -14.91 -22.77 -20.50
C THR A 380 -13.79 -23.81 -20.33
N ALA A 381 -13.86 -24.93 -21.03
CA ALA A 381 -12.82 -25.97 -20.98
C ALA A 381 -11.40 -25.46 -21.30
N ARG A 382 -11.28 -24.37 -22.07
CA ARG A 382 -10.00 -23.79 -22.51
C ARG A 382 -9.69 -22.41 -21.96
N ARG A 383 -10.65 -21.71 -21.34
CA ARG A 383 -10.46 -20.34 -20.83
C ARG A 383 -10.73 -20.30 -19.34
N ARG A 384 -9.73 -19.82 -18.61
CA ARG A 384 -9.72 -19.67 -17.15
C ARG A 384 -9.47 -18.19 -16.83
N LEU A 385 -10.13 -17.69 -15.81
CA LEU A 385 -9.89 -16.35 -15.25
C LEU A 385 -9.80 -16.47 -13.75
N THR A 386 -8.96 -15.69 -13.09
CA THR A 386 -9.11 -15.52 -11.65
C THR A 386 -10.33 -14.63 -11.34
N VAL A 387 -10.89 -14.75 -10.13
CA VAL A 387 -11.95 -13.84 -9.66
C VAL A 387 -11.51 -12.36 -9.76
N GLU A 388 -10.24 -12.08 -9.47
CA GLU A 388 -9.65 -10.74 -9.58
C GLU A 388 -9.66 -10.25 -11.03
N GLU A 389 -9.19 -11.08 -11.96
CA GLU A 389 -9.20 -10.75 -13.39
C GLU A 389 -10.61 -10.51 -13.91
N ALA A 390 -11.57 -11.33 -13.48
CA ALA A 390 -12.97 -11.19 -13.87
C ALA A 390 -13.59 -9.92 -13.29
N TYR A 391 -13.35 -9.63 -12.02
CA TYR A 391 -13.81 -8.40 -11.35
C TYR A 391 -13.26 -7.15 -12.03
N VAL A 392 -11.95 -7.12 -12.29
CA VAL A 392 -11.27 -6.01 -12.96
C VAL A 392 -11.74 -5.85 -14.39
N ALA A 393 -11.93 -6.95 -15.12
CA ALA A 393 -12.42 -6.90 -16.50
C ALA A 393 -13.79 -6.22 -16.60
N VAL A 394 -14.73 -6.52 -15.69
CA VAL A 394 -16.05 -5.88 -15.70
C VAL A 394 -15.96 -4.38 -15.39
N LEU A 395 -15.15 -3.99 -14.40
CA LEU A 395 -14.93 -2.58 -14.07
C LEU A 395 -14.27 -1.81 -15.23
N GLN A 396 -13.25 -2.40 -15.86
CA GLN A 396 -12.54 -1.80 -16.99
C GLN A 396 -13.40 -1.70 -18.24
N ALA A 397 -14.48 -2.47 -18.36
CA ALA A 397 -15.40 -2.40 -19.49
C ALA A 397 -16.32 -1.17 -19.46
N GLU A 398 -16.32 -0.35 -18.39
CA GLU A 398 -17.13 0.87 -18.27
C GLU A 398 -17.13 1.81 -19.49
N PRO A 399 -15.98 2.08 -20.17
CA PRO A 399 -15.97 2.92 -21.35
C PRO A 399 -16.91 2.44 -22.46
N PHE A 400 -17.15 1.12 -22.56
CA PHE A 400 -18.06 0.54 -23.55
C PHE A 400 -19.55 0.83 -23.28
N LEU A 401 -19.91 1.56 -22.22
CA LEU A 401 -21.24 2.16 -22.10
C LEU A 401 -21.45 3.32 -23.09
N ASP A 402 -20.37 3.99 -23.51
CA ASP A 402 -20.37 5.01 -24.55
C ASP A 402 -19.60 4.47 -25.76
N VAL A 403 -20.27 3.55 -26.46
CA VAL A 403 -19.71 2.82 -27.59
C VAL A 403 -19.18 3.77 -28.65
N ASP A 404 -19.93 4.83 -28.99
CA ASP A 404 -19.55 5.73 -30.06
C ASP A 404 -18.29 6.54 -29.70
N SER A 405 -18.11 6.95 -28.44
CA SER A 405 -16.88 7.59 -27.97
C SER A 405 -15.66 6.66 -28.03
N VAL A 406 -15.81 5.41 -27.55
CA VAL A 406 -14.73 4.40 -27.58
C VAL A 406 -14.37 4.03 -29.01
N MET A 407 -15.37 3.81 -29.86
CA MET A 407 -15.18 3.55 -31.29
C MET A 407 -14.47 4.76 -31.93
N ASN A 408 -14.94 5.99 -31.71
CA ASN A 408 -14.27 7.16 -32.26
C ASN A 408 -12.80 7.26 -31.81
N GLN A 409 -12.46 6.91 -30.58
CA GLN A 409 -11.06 6.88 -30.11
C GLN A 409 -10.23 5.76 -30.76
N LEU A 410 -10.80 4.58 -30.92
CA LEU A 410 -10.13 3.42 -31.52
C LEU A 410 -9.95 3.55 -33.04
N PHE A 411 -10.94 4.11 -33.74
CA PHE A 411 -10.96 4.22 -35.20
C PHE A 411 -10.43 5.55 -35.73
N SER A 412 -10.35 6.62 -34.92
CA SER A 412 -9.66 7.86 -35.33
C SER A 412 -8.13 7.74 -35.30
N SER A 413 -7.58 6.69 -34.68
CA SER A 413 -6.14 6.45 -34.59
C SER A 413 -5.57 5.64 -35.78
N GLY A 414 -6.39 5.30 -36.78
CA GLY A 414 -6.05 4.36 -37.85
C GLY A 414 -5.95 4.95 -39.25
N SER A 415 -5.38 6.15 -39.44
CA SER A 415 -5.22 6.72 -40.80
C SER A 415 -3.82 7.26 -41.13
N ASN A 416 -2.76 7.01 -40.34
CA ASN A 416 -1.42 7.39 -40.78
C ASN A 416 -0.33 6.45 -40.24
N GLY A 417 0.03 5.45 -41.06
CA GLY A 417 1.32 4.78 -41.01
C GLY A 417 1.30 3.33 -40.52
N MET A 418 1.20 2.37 -41.45
CA MET A 418 2.28 1.44 -41.80
C MET A 418 1.74 0.43 -42.83
N ASP A 419 2.38 0.40 -44.01
CA ASP A 419 2.23 -0.67 -44.99
C ASP A 419 2.79 -1.99 -44.46
N SER A 420 2.28 -3.09 -45.02
CA SER A 420 2.82 -4.47 -45.00
C SER A 420 2.33 -5.41 -43.88
N ASP A 421 1.11 -5.96 -44.02
CA ASP A 421 0.88 -7.41 -44.13
C ASP A 421 -0.64 -7.74 -44.24
N GLY A 422 -1.05 -8.19 -45.43
CA GLY A 422 -2.46 -8.36 -45.82
C GLY A 422 -3.26 -9.42 -45.05
N HIS A 423 -2.60 -10.27 -44.25
CA HIS A 423 -3.28 -11.33 -43.47
C HIS A 423 -3.66 -10.91 -42.05
N HIS A 424 -3.01 -9.89 -41.46
CA HIS A 424 -3.35 -9.38 -40.13
C HIS A 424 -4.50 -8.37 -40.14
N ALA A 425 -4.63 -7.58 -41.21
CA ALA A 425 -5.70 -6.58 -41.35
C ALA A 425 -7.12 -7.21 -41.45
N VAL A 426 -7.23 -8.37 -42.11
CA VAL A 426 -8.52 -9.07 -42.29
C VAL A 426 -9.05 -9.67 -40.98
N ASN A 427 -8.16 -10.18 -40.11
CA ASN A 427 -8.53 -10.66 -38.78
C ASN A 427 -8.95 -9.52 -37.85
N VAL A 428 -8.27 -8.37 -37.93
CA VAL A 428 -8.61 -7.19 -37.14
C VAL A 428 -9.98 -6.63 -37.54
N ALA A 429 -10.29 -6.53 -38.84
CA ALA A 429 -11.60 -6.07 -39.31
C ALA A 429 -12.75 -7.02 -38.92
N HIS A 430 -12.52 -8.33 -38.94
CA HIS A 430 -13.51 -9.32 -38.49
C HIS A 430 -13.75 -9.24 -36.97
N LEU A 431 -12.68 -9.16 -36.17
CA LEU A 431 -12.76 -8.97 -34.71
C LEU A 431 -13.43 -7.64 -34.35
N GLN A 432 -13.15 -6.57 -35.10
CA GLN A 432 -13.81 -5.27 -34.96
C GLN A 432 -15.31 -5.38 -35.23
N THR A 433 -15.72 -6.05 -36.30
CA THR A 433 -17.15 -6.21 -36.65
C THR A 433 -17.89 -7.04 -35.59
N GLN A 434 -17.28 -8.11 -35.09
CA GLN A 434 -17.85 -8.90 -33.99
C GLN A 434 -17.94 -8.09 -32.69
N LEU A 435 -16.93 -7.26 -32.39
CA LEU A 435 -16.92 -6.37 -31.24
C LEU A 435 -18.01 -5.31 -31.33
N VAL A 436 -18.17 -4.65 -32.48
CA VAL A 436 -19.26 -3.69 -32.71
C VAL A 436 -20.61 -4.35 -32.47
N LYS A 437 -20.80 -5.56 -33.00
CA LYS A 437 -22.05 -6.31 -32.84
C LYS A 437 -22.33 -6.66 -31.38
N MET A 438 -21.30 -7.05 -30.63
CA MET A 438 -21.41 -7.39 -29.20
C MET A 438 -21.71 -6.15 -28.36
N VAL A 439 -20.90 -5.09 -28.51
CA VAL A 439 -20.95 -3.90 -27.66
C VAL A 439 -22.17 -3.02 -27.97
N ARG A 440 -22.66 -3.03 -29.23
CA ARG A 440 -23.94 -2.38 -29.59
C ARG A 440 -25.17 -3.21 -29.26
N SER A 441 -25.02 -4.44 -28.74
CA SER A 441 -26.16 -5.23 -28.29
C SER A 441 -26.79 -4.57 -27.06
N PRO A 442 -28.10 -4.25 -27.08
CA PRO A 442 -28.79 -3.67 -25.91
C PRO A 442 -28.63 -4.54 -24.66
N GLN A 443 -28.65 -5.86 -24.83
CA GLN A 443 -28.47 -6.82 -23.74
C GLN A 443 -27.09 -6.72 -23.09
N PHE A 444 -26.04 -6.46 -23.87
CA PHE A 444 -24.69 -6.29 -23.33
C PHE A 444 -24.61 -5.02 -22.48
N VAL A 445 -25.11 -3.90 -23.02
CA VAL A 445 -25.08 -2.60 -22.33
C VAL A 445 -25.91 -2.62 -21.04
N GLU A 446 -27.09 -3.24 -21.07
CA GLU A 446 -27.94 -3.40 -19.87
C GLU A 446 -27.27 -4.28 -18.81
N LYS A 447 -26.67 -5.41 -19.21
CA LYS A 447 -25.90 -6.27 -18.30
C LYS A 447 -24.70 -5.54 -17.71
N LEU A 448 -23.93 -4.83 -18.54
CA LEU A 448 -22.78 -4.04 -18.09
C LEU A 448 -23.20 -2.98 -17.07
N ARG A 449 -24.26 -2.21 -17.37
CA ARG A 449 -24.81 -1.21 -16.44
C ARG A 449 -25.24 -1.86 -15.13
N LYS A 450 -25.99 -2.97 -15.19
CA LYS A 450 -26.46 -3.68 -13.99
C LYS A 450 -25.30 -4.17 -13.11
N TYR A 451 -24.26 -4.77 -13.70
CA TYR A 451 -23.10 -5.25 -12.93
C TYR A 451 -22.25 -4.11 -12.38
N LEU A 452 -22.06 -3.02 -13.12
CA LEU A 452 -21.32 -1.86 -12.64
C LEU A 452 -22.02 -1.18 -11.45
N GLU A 453 -23.35 -1.08 -11.45
CA GLU A 453 -24.13 -0.55 -10.31
C GLU A 453 -23.88 -1.34 -9.01
N VAL A 454 -23.60 -2.64 -9.11
CA VAL A 454 -23.31 -3.48 -7.93
C VAL A 454 -21.81 -3.50 -7.57
N LEU A 455 -20.92 -3.55 -8.56
CA LEU A 455 -19.49 -3.67 -8.31
C LEU A 455 -18.82 -2.33 -7.93
N ARG A 456 -19.30 -1.18 -8.41
CA ARG A 456 -18.73 0.14 -8.11
C ARG A 456 -18.81 0.54 -6.63
N PRO A 457 -19.92 0.33 -5.90
CA PRO A 457 -19.97 0.58 -4.47
C PRO A 457 -18.89 -0.18 -3.69
N VAL A 458 -18.71 -1.47 -4.00
CA VAL A 458 -17.67 -2.31 -3.39
C VAL A 458 -16.27 -1.81 -3.78
N HIS A 459 -16.07 -1.49 -5.06
CA HIS A 459 -14.81 -0.93 -5.57
C HIS A 459 -14.42 0.35 -4.83
N THR A 460 -15.39 1.24 -4.61
CA THR A 460 -15.16 2.52 -3.92
C THR A 460 -14.65 2.30 -2.50
N VAL A 461 -15.20 1.33 -1.77
CA VAL A 461 -14.75 0.99 -0.42
C VAL A 461 -13.38 0.33 -0.46
N LEU A 462 -13.14 -0.64 -1.34
CA LEU A 462 -11.82 -1.27 -1.53
C LEU A 462 -10.75 -0.25 -1.92
N PHE A 463 -11.10 0.72 -2.75
CA PHE A 463 -10.21 1.82 -3.14
C PHE A 463 -9.92 2.76 -1.98
N ALA A 464 -10.85 3.00 -1.06
CA ALA A 464 -10.58 3.77 0.15
C ALA A 464 -9.60 3.04 1.10
N LEU A 465 -9.56 1.70 1.05
CA LEU A 465 -8.59 0.89 1.79
C LEU A 465 -7.19 0.85 1.14
N ARG A 466 -7.01 1.53 -0.01
CA ARG A 466 -5.77 1.59 -0.80
C ARG A 466 -4.67 2.37 -0.06
N ASP A 467 -4.93 3.62 0.26
CA ASP A 467 -3.94 4.42 0.97
C ASP A 467 -3.99 4.05 2.45
N GLU A 468 -2.83 3.70 3.02
CA GLU A 468 -2.73 3.43 4.45
C GLU A 468 -3.35 4.61 5.20
N SER A 469 -4.50 4.31 5.82
CA SER A 469 -5.27 5.16 6.74
C SER A 469 -6.19 6.24 6.13
N SER A 470 -6.96 5.97 5.05
CA SER A 470 -8.13 6.83 4.74
C SER A 470 -9.40 6.43 5.49
N LEU A 471 -9.65 5.12 5.63
CA LEU A 471 -10.79 4.61 6.38
C LEU A 471 -10.39 4.35 7.83
N LEU A 472 -11.13 4.95 8.76
CA LEU A 472 -10.88 4.80 10.20
C LEU A 472 -11.56 3.53 10.75
N LEU A 473 -11.01 2.99 11.84
CA LEU A 473 -11.59 1.84 12.54
C LEU A 473 -13.06 2.07 12.95
N SER A 474 -13.38 3.30 13.35
CA SER A 474 -14.75 3.71 13.70
C SER A 474 -15.71 3.70 12.49
N GLU A 475 -15.20 3.80 11.26
CA GLU A 475 -16.03 3.93 10.05
C GLU A 475 -16.38 2.59 9.40
N VAL A 476 -15.89 1.47 9.93
CA VAL A 476 -16.14 0.14 9.37
C VAL A 476 -17.63 -0.20 9.44
N TYR A 477 -18.27 0.01 10.59
CA TYR A 477 -19.70 -0.23 10.75
C TYR A 477 -20.54 0.60 9.78
N SER A 478 -20.32 1.91 9.76
CA SER A 478 -21.07 2.85 8.92
C SER A 478 -20.81 2.61 7.42
N SER A 479 -19.63 2.12 7.04
CA SER A 479 -19.30 1.75 5.66
C SER A 479 -20.12 0.56 5.17
N PHE A 480 -20.28 -0.50 5.98
CA PHE A 480 -21.17 -1.61 5.64
C PHE A 480 -22.65 -1.16 5.61
N SER A 481 -23.08 -0.35 6.57
CA SER A 481 -24.43 0.22 6.59
C SER A 481 -24.72 1.10 5.37
N ARG A 482 -23.72 1.88 4.92
CA ARG A 482 -23.79 2.68 3.68
C ARG A 482 -23.86 1.78 2.45
N LEU A 483 -23.04 0.74 2.37
CA LEU A 483 -23.04 -0.21 1.25
C LEU A 483 -24.40 -0.92 1.13
N SER A 484 -24.96 -1.37 2.25
CA SER A 484 -26.30 -1.98 2.32
C SER A 484 -27.41 -1.02 1.85
N ARG A 485 -27.35 0.26 2.25
CA ARG A 485 -28.28 1.30 1.78
C ARG A 485 -28.12 1.60 0.29
N GLN A 486 -26.89 1.64 -0.22
CA GLN A 486 -26.62 1.85 -1.64
C GLN A 486 -27.29 0.74 -2.46
N PHE A 487 -27.12 -0.53 -2.09
CA PHE A 487 -27.78 -1.64 -2.78
C PHE A 487 -29.31 -1.58 -2.72
N ALA A 488 -29.90 -1.14 -1.61
CA ALA A 488 -31.34 -0.92 -1.51
C ALA A 488 -31.84 0.14 -2.52
N SER A 489 -31.03 1.19 -2.75
CA SER A 489 -31.37 2.32 -3.60
C SER A 489 -31.21 2.07 -5.11
N ILE A 490 -30.53 0.99 -5.53
CA ILE A 490 -30.32 0.70 -6.96
C ILE A 490 -31.66 0.40 -7.62
N THR A 491 -32.03 1.17 -8.65
CA THR A 491 -33.34 1.05 -9.31
C THR A 491 -33.43 -0.11 -10.29
N ILE A 492 -32.31 -0.51 -10.91
CA ILE A 492 -32.24 -1.59 -11.91
C ILE A 492 -32.35 -3.00 -11.29
N LEU A 493 -32.26 -3.13 -9.96
CA LEU A 493 -32.35 -4.42 -9.26
C LEU A 493 -33.79 -4.71 -8.82
N LEU A 494 -34.16 -5.98 -8.87
CA LEU A 494 -35.42 -6.48 -8.31
C LEU A 494 -35.35 -6.54 -6.78
N SER A 495 -36.50 -6.56 -6.10
CA SER A 495 -36.58 -6.60 -4.63
C SER A 495 -35.82 -7.78 -4.02
N ASP A 496 -35.93 -8.98 -4.61
CA ASP A 496 -35.24 -10.19 -4.13
C ASP A 496 -33.71 -10.10 -4.34
N GLU A 497 -33.28 -9.46 -5.43
CA GLU A 497 -31.87 -9.22 -5.72
C GLU A 497 -31.26 -8.26 -4.71
N LYS A 498 -31.99 -7.19 -4.36
CA LYS A 498 -31.60 -6.24 -3.31
C LYS A 498 -31.49 -6.93 -1.96
N ALA A 499 -32.51 -7.70 -1.58
CA ALA A 499 -32.53 -8.44 -0.31
C ALA A 499 -31.34 -9.41 -0.22
N SER A 500 -31.03 -10.12 -1.31
CA SER A 500 -29.90 -11.04 -1.38
C SER A 500 -28.55 -10.32 -1.24
N LEU A 501 -28.35 -9.19 -1.91
CA LEU A 501 -27.13 -8.38 -1.76
C LEU A 501 -27.00 -7.81 -0.34
N GLN A 502 -28.09 -7.34 0.26
CA GLN A 502 -28.08 -6.85 1.64
C GLN A 502 -27.77 -7.96 2.64
N ALA A 503 -28.32 -9.16 2.44
CA ALA A 503 -27.98 -10.32 3.26
C ALA A 503 -26.50 -10.69 3.13
N LEU A 504 -25.95 -10.63 1.92
CA LEU A 504 -24.52 -10.86 1.67
C LEU A 504 -23.64 -9.79 2.35
N VAL A 505 -24.04 -8.52 2.31
CA VAL A 505 -23.35 -7.43 3.04
C VAL A 505 -23.39 -7.67 4.55
N ARG A 506 -24.56 -8.01 5.11
CA ARG A 506 -24.69 -8.33 6.54
C ARG A 506 -23.81 -9.50 6.95
N GLN A 507 -23.76 -10.54 6.12
CA GLN A 507 -22.89 -11.68 6.36
C GLN A 507 -21.41 -11.26 6.41
N GLN A 508 -20.92 -10.42 5.49
CA GLN A 508 -19.53 -9.94 5.58
C GLN A 508 -19.31 -9.00 6.76
N GLN A 509 -20.30 -8.16 7.08
CA GLN A 509 -20.25 -7.27 8.23
C GLN A 509 -20.07 -8.07 9.53
N GLU A 510 -20.81 -9.17 9.73
CA GLU A 510 -20.66 -10.06 10.89
C GLU A 510 -19.28 -10.73 10.97
N ARG A 511 -18.68 -11.05 9.81
CA ARG A 511 -17.34 -11.65 9.75
C ARG A 511 -16.23 -10.65 10.10
N VAL A 512 -16.37 -9.41 9.64
CA VAL A 512 -15.37 -8.35 9.81
C VAL A 512 -15.48 -7.71 11.18
N LEU A 513 -16.69 -7.36 11.62
CA LEU A 513 -16.88 -6.60 12.85
C LEU A 513 -16.42 -7.36 14.09
N GLY A 514 -15.82 -6.62 15.00
CA GLY A 514 -15.43 -7.09 16.31
C GLY A 514 -15.57 -6.01 17.35
N PRO A 515 -15.33 -6.31 18.63
CA PRO A 515 -15.51 -5.36 19.73
C PRO A 515 -14.79 -4.03 19.47
N ALA A 516 -13.55 -4.09 18.97
CA ALA A 516 -12.77 -2.90 18.61
C ALA A 516 -13.50 -1.97 17.63
N HIS A 517 -14.12 -2.50 16.57
CA HIS A 517 -14.86 -1.70 15.59
C HIS A 517 -16.07 -1.00 16.21
N VAL A 518 -16.83 -1.71 17.04
CA VAL A 518 -18.07 -1.16 17.63
C VAL A 518 -17.74 -0.15 18.72
N LEU A 519 -16.75 -0.44 19.57
CA LEU A 519 -16.23 0.50 20.56
C LEU A 519 -15.62 1.73 19.89
N ALA A 520 -14.86 1.58 18.81
CA ALA A 520 -14.36 2.71 18.03
C ALA A 520 -15.50 3.59 17.49
N TYR A 521 -16.59 2.99 17.01
CA TYR A 521 -17.75 3.74 16.53
C TYR A 521 -18.49 4.50 17.65
N LEU A 522 -18.48 3.97 18.88
CA LEU A 522 -19.00 4.64 20.08
C LEU A 522 -18.08 5.76 20.59
N LEU A 523 -16.76 5.53 20.55
CA LEU A 523 -15.72 6.43 21.06
C LEU A 523 -15.22 7.43 20.01
N ASP A 524 -15.74 7.42 18.79
CA ASP A 524 -15.53 8.48 17.80
C ASP A 524 -16.44 9.67 18.13
N PRO A 525 -15.89 10.85 18.47
CA PRO A 525 -16.67 12.01 18.88
C PRO A 525 -17.67 12.50 17.81
N VAL A 526 -17.42 12.17 16.54
CA VAL A 526 -18.29 12.56 15.42
C VAL A 526 -19.46 11.57 15.27
N LEU A 527 -19.21 10.28 15.47
CA LEU A 527 -20.15 9.21 15.15
C LEU A 527 -21.02 8.80 16.35
N LEU A 528 -20.46 8.66 17.54
CA LEU A 528 -21.17 8.38 18.80
C LEU A 528 -22.16 7.20 18.76
N GLY A 529 -21.89 6.22 17.91
CA GLY A 529 -22.78 5.06 17.76
C GLY A 529 -24.19 5.42 17.30
N GLU A 530 -24.36 6.42 16.43
CA GLU A 530 -25.67 6.94 16.02
C GLU A 530 -26.56 5.89 15.34
N ASP A 531 -25.99 5.07 14.46
CA ASP A 531 -26.74 4.05 13.70
C ASP A 531 -26.74 2.66 14.36
N LEU A 532 -26.22 2.51 15.58
CA LEU A 532 -26.18 1.20 16.25
C LEU A 532 -27.56 0.81 16.80
N PRO A 533 -27.96 -0.47 16.65
CA PRO A 533 -29.10 -0.99 17.41
C PRO A 533 -28.89 -0.77 18.91
N MET A 534 -29.96 -0.39 19.61
CA MET A 534 -29.90 -0.09 21.05
C MET A 534 -29.37 -1.27 21.87
N ASP A 535 -29.73 -2.49 21.51
CA ASP A 535 -29.26 -3.71 22.19
C ASP A 535 -27.75 -3.87 22.03
N THR A 536 -27.23 -3.70 20.82
CA THR A 536 -25.78 -3.75 20.54
C THR A 536 -25.04 -2.64 21.26
N LYS A 537 -25.61 -1.44 21.31
CA LYS A 537 -25.03 -0.30 22.02
C LYS A 537 -24.92 -0.58 23.52
N THR A 538 -25.98 -1.09 24.12
CA THR A 538 -26.03 -1.42 25.55
C THR A 538 -25.07 -2.56 25.90
N ASP A 539 -25.02 -3.63 25.08
CA ASP A 539 -24.08 -4.74 25.27
C ASP A 539 -22.62 -4.27 25.19
N MET A 540 -22.29 -3.38 24.25
CA MET A 540 -20.93 -2.85 24.11
C MET A 540 -20.56 -1.84 25.20
N GLU A 541 -21.50 -0.98 25.61
CA GLU A 541 -21.30 -0.10 26.77
C GLU A 541 -21.07 -0.93 28.03
N GLN A 542 -21.85 -2.00 28.25
CA GLN A 542 -21.63 -2.91 29.38
C GLN A 542 -20.25 -3.59 29.28
N LYS A 543 -19.89 -4.12 28.10
CA LYS A 543 -18.57 -4.74 27.89
C LYS A 543 -17.45 -3.77 28.21
N LEU A 544 -17.48 -2.55 27.68
CA LEU A 544 -16.51 -1.48 27.97
C LEU A 544 -16.33 -1.28 29.48
N LEU A 545 -17.43 -1.22 30.23
CA LEU A 545 -17.44 -0.99 31.68
C LEU A 545 -16.98 -2.22 32.49
N THR A 546 -17.05 -3.42 31.91
CA THR A 546 -16.62 -4.68 32.57
C THR A 546 -15.21 -5.12 32.19
N SER A 547 -14.65 -4.63 31.09
CA SER A 547 -13.40 -5.14 30.51
C SER A 547 -12.11 -4.73 31.23
N PHE A 548 -12.15 -3.81 32.20
CA PHE A 548 -10.93 -3.29 32.85
C PHE A 548 -11.10 -3.01 34.35
N GLY A 549 -10.19 -3.57 35.16
CA GLY A 549 -9.84 -3.05 36.49
C GLY A 549 -10.66 -3.55 37.68
N ALA A 550 -10.21 -3.13 38.87
CA ALA A 550 -10.88 -3.33 40.14
C ALA A 550 -12.16 -2.47 40.21
N ASP A 551 -13.05 -2.72 41.18
CA ASP A 551 -14.35 -2.02 41.23
C ASP A 551 -14.25 -0.48 41.31
N ALA A 552 -13.15 0.06 41.85
CA ALA A 552 -12.88 1.50 41.89
C ALA A 552 -12.62 2.11 40.49
N ASP A 553 -11.98 1.38 39.59
CA ASP A 553 -11.69 1.83 38.22
C ASP A 553 -12.97 1.87 37.36
N LYS A 554 -13.94 1.01 37.68
CA LYS A 554 -15.23 0.92 36.98
C LYS A 554 -16.09 2.16 37.23
N GLU A 555 -16.15 2.66 38.47
CA GLU A 555 -16.90 3.88 38.79
C GLU A 555 -16.26 5.12 38.14
N ALA A 556 -14.93 5.20 38.15
CA ALA A 556 -14.18 6.25 37.47
C ALA A 556 -14.42 6.20 35.94
N LEU A 557 -14.35 5.01 35.34
CA LEU A 557 -14.61 4.81 33.90
C LEU A 557 -16.04 5.19 33.52
N TYR A 558 -17.04 4.79 34.32
CA TYR A 558 -18.43 5.17 34.07
C TYR A 558 -18.62 6.68 34.08
N THR A 559 -18.06 7.36 35.10
CA THR A 559 -18.13 8.82 35.23
C THR A 559 -17.45 9.51 34.04
N GLN A 560 -16.26 9.05 33.66
CA GLN A 560 -15.51 9.56 32.51
C GLN A 560 -16.28 9.35 31.20
N TYR A 561 -16.86 8.17 30.98
CA TYR A 561 -17.65 7.87 29.79
C TYR A 561 -18.91 8.74 29.69
N ALA A 562 -19.63 8.94 30.79
CA ALA A 562 -20.80 9.80 30.83
C ALA A 562 -20.45 11.27 30.52
N ASP A 563 -19.36 11.78 31.10
CA ASP A 563 -18.88 13.14 30.84
C ASP A 563 -18.39 13.32 29.39
N TYR A 564 -17.63 12.36 28.87
CA TYR A 564 -17.23 12.31 27.46
C TYR A 564 -18.44 12.36 26.52
N LYS A 565 -19.45 11.52 26.75
CA LYS A 565 -20.66 11.46 25.91
C LYS A 565 -21.39 12.80 25.92
N LYS A 566 -21.52 13.43 27.10
CA LYS A 566 -22.09 14.77 27.23
C LYS A 566 -21.28 15.82 26.46
N PHE A 567 -19.95 15.79 26.58
CA PHE A 567 -19.06 16.68 25.85
C PHE A 567 -19.22 16.53 24.34
N ALA A 568 -19.14 15.30 23.81
CA ALA A 568 -19.21 15.05 22.38
C ALA A 568 -20.59 15.38 21.79
N LEU A 569 -21.68 15.11 22.52
CA LEU A 569 -23.03 15.52 22.11
C LEU A 569 -23.20 17.04 22.05
N ASN A 570 -22.64 17.78 23.01
CA ASN A 570 -22.68 19.25 23.00
C ASN A 570 -21.91 19.83 21.80
N GLN A 571 -20.78 19.25 21.45
CA GLN A 571 -20.01 19.60 20.25
C GLN A 571 -20.80 19.29 18.96
N LYS A 572 -21.42 18.10 18.87
CA LYS A 572 -22.20 17.65 17.71
C LYS A 572 -23.46 18.49 17.48
N ALA A 573 -24.14 18.92 18.54
CA ALA A 573 -25.33 19.76 18.49
C ALA A 573 -25.03 21.25 18.16
N ASN A 574 -23.78 21.59 17.79
CA ASN A 574 -23.30 22.95 17.51
C ASN A 574 -23.47 23.97 18.65
N LYS A 575 -23.85 23.55 19.86
CA LYS A 575 -24.01 24.44 21.02
C LYS A 575 -22.66 25.00 21.51
N SER A 576 -21.57 24.29 21.22
CA SER A 576 -20.22 24.65 21.63
C SER A 576 -19.16 24.10 20.66
N GLU A 577 -19.40 24.18 19.33
CA GLU A 577 -18.47 23.60 18.33
C GLU A 577 -17.09 24.26 18.41
N THR A 578 -16.08 23.46 18.77
CA THR A 578 -14.68 23.88 18.81
C THR A 578 -14.00 23.70 17.45
N LEU A 579 -12.93 24.47 17.19
CA LEU A 579 -12.08 24.28 16.02
C LEU A 579 -11.48 22.86 15.96
N GLY A 580 -11.17 22.27 17.11
CA GLY A 580 -10.70 20.89 17.22
C GLY A 580 -11.74 19.89 16.72
N PHE A 581 -13.01 20.06 17.12
CA PHE A 581 -14.11 19.21 16.68
C PHE A 581 -14.42 19.37 15.18
N ARG A 582 -14.32 20.59 14.63
CA ARG A 582 -14.46 20.81 13.18
C ARG A 582 -13.40 20.03 12.39
N ARG A 583 -12.14 20.04 12.85
CA ARG A 583 -11.06 19.25 12.22
C ARG A 583 -11.33 17.74 12.27
N LEU A 584 -12.00 17.25 13.32
CA LEU A 584 -12.46 15.85 13.40
C LEU A 584 -13.57 15.54 12.40
N LYS A 585 -14.57 16.43 12.24
CA LYS A 585 -15.61 16.28 11.21
C LYS A 585 -15.02 16.26 9.79
N GLU A 586 -14.04 17.12 9.54
CA GLU A 586 -13.33 17.21 8.25
C GLU A 586 -12.29 16.09 8.05
N ARG A 587 -12.12 15.18 9.02
CA ARG A 587 -11.09 14.12 9.04
C ARG A 587 -9.65 14.62 8.83
N LYS A 588 -9.40 15.90 9.13
CA LYS A 588 -8.05 16.49 9.22
C LYS A 588 -7.34 16.14 10.52
N LYS A 589 -8.13 15.73 11.52
CA LYS A 589 -7.67 15.15 12.79
C LYS A 589 -8.31 13.77 12.92
N SER A 590 -7.53 12.76 13.30
CA SER A 590 -8.08 11.42 13.55
C SER A 590 -8.65 11.28 14.96
N PRO A 591 -9.56 10.31 15.22
CA PRO A 591 -10.01 9.99 16.57
C PRO A 591 -8.84 9.67 17.52
N LEU A 592 -7.82 8.94 17.05
CA LEU A 592 -6.61 8.67 17.86
C LEU A 592 -5.92 9.97 18.30
N GLN A 593 -5.75 10.92 17.38
CA GLN A 593 -5.16 12.24 17.70
C GLN A 593 -6.04 13.05 18.67
N PHE A 594 -7.37 12.90 18.62
CA PHE A 594 -8.26 13.49 19.61
C PHE A 594 -8.02 12.88 20.99
N TRP A 595 -7.98 11.56 21.07
CA TRP A 595 -7.73 10.88 22.34
C TRP A 595 -6.36 11.23 22.92
N PHE A 596 -5.31 11.40 22.10
CA PHE A 596 -4.01 11.88 22.60
C PHE A 596 -4.04 13.30 23.17
N SER A 597 -4.73 14.25 22.52
CA SER A 597 -4.65 15.66 22.94
C SER A 597 -5.79 16.11 23.85
N ASP A 598 -7.04 15.82 23.48
CA ASP A 598 -8.24 16.28 24.19
C ASP A 598 -8.72 15.24 25.22
N GLY A 599 -8.37 13.97 25.01
CA GLY A 599 -8.76 12.85 25.86
C GLY A 599 -8.15 12.85 27.26
N ALA A 600 -7.12 13.66 27.52
CA ALA A 600 -6.43 13.74 28.82
C ALA A 600 -7.35 14.08 30.01
N LYS A 601 -8.57 14.59 29.76
CA LYS A 601 -9.60 14.83 30.78
C LYS A 601 -10.24 13.54 31.30
N TRP A 602 -10.12 12.45 30.55
CA TRP A 602 -10.69 11.14 30.83
C TRP A 602 -9.57 10.09 30.75
N PRO A 603 -8.62 10.06 31.70
CA PRO A 603 -7.39 9.27 31.58
C PRO A 603 -7.63 7.76 31.42
N VAL A 604 -8.60 7.19 32.14
CA VAL A 604 -8.93 5.76 32.07
C VAL A 604 -9.58 5.44 30.72
N LEU A 605 -10.55 6.26 30.30
CA LEU A 605 -11.20 6.12 29.00
C LEU A 605 -10.24 6.38 27.83
N GLN A 606 -9.30 7.30 28.00
CA GLN A 606 -8.26 7.64 27.02
C GLN A 606 -7.34 6.45 26.78
N ALA A 607 -6.88 5.77 27.83
CA ALA A 607 -6.04 4.58 27.69
C ALA A 607 -6.75 3.49 26.85
N ILE A 608 -8.04 3.24 27.14
CA ILE A 608 -8.87 2.28 26.40
C ILE A 608 -9.06 2.75 24.95
N ALA A 609 -9.43 4.01 24.74
CA ALA A 609 -9.67 4.55 23.40
C ALA A 609 -8.41 4.52 22.54
N CYS A 610 -7.26 4.89 23.09
CA CYS A 610 -5.97 4.79 22.40
C CYS A 610 -5.69 3.33 22.00
N ARG A 611 -5.84 2.36 22.91
CA ARG A 611 -5.66 0.93 22.61
C ARG A 611 -6.58 0.41 21.50
N ILE A 612 -7.78 0.96 21.38
CA ILE A 612 -8.71 0.63 20.29
C ILE A 612 -8.27 1.30 18.97
N PHE A 613 -8.02 2.60 18.99
CA PHE A 613 -7.77 3.38 17.77
C PHE A 613 -6.39 3.16 17.14
N VAL A 614 -5.48 2.44 17.80
CA VAL A 614 -4.23 1.93 17.19
C VAL A 614 -4.44 0.71 16.29
N MET A 615 -5.61 0.05 16.38
CA MET A 615 -5.88 -1.15 15.61
C MET A 615 -6.23 -0.81 14.15
N PRO A 616 -5.61 -1.48 13.17
CA PRO A 616 -5.89 -1.21 11.76
C PRO A 616 -7.21 -1.85 11.32
N VAL A 617 -7.80 -1.32 10.24
CA VAL A 617 -9.02 -1.87 9.62
C VAL A 617 -8.74 -3.16 8.84
N CYS A 618 -7.52 -3.30 8.33
CA CYS A 618 -7.11 -4.43 7.48
C CYS A 618 -5.79 -5.02 7.96
N ALA A 619 -5.62 -6.32 7.72
CA ALA A 619 -4.30 -6.93 7.82
C ALA A 619 -3.34 -6.28 6.83
N ILE A 620 -2.10 -6.06 7.26
CA ILE A 620 -1.08 -5.50 6.39
C ILE A 620 -0.75 -6.55 5.34
N SER A 621 -0.71 -6.13 4.07
CA SER A 621 -0.34 -7.04 2.98
C SER A 621 1.17 -7.29 3.06
N SER A 622 1.54 -8.43 3.65
CA SER A 622 2.93 -8.84 3.77
C SER A 622 3.63 -8.99 2.41
N PRO A 623 2.97 -9.49 1.34
CA PRO A 623 3.62 -9.61 0.04
C PRO A 623 3.97 -8.25 -0.56
N ARG A 624 3.20 -7.19 -0.28
CA ARG A 624 3.52 -5.84 -0.71
C ARG A 624 4.79 -5.33 -0.02
N VAL A 625 4.90 -5.51 1.29
CA VAL A 625 6.05 -5.04 2.07
C VAL A 625 7.32 -5.81 1.69
N VAL A 626 7.18 -7.11 1.42
CA VAL A 626 8.24 -8.01 0.93
C VAL A 626 8.64 -7.65 -0.51
N LEU A 627 7.69 -7.41 -1.41
CA LEU A 627 7.93 -6.99 -2.79
C LEU A 627 8.56 -5.59 -2.87
N ASP A 628 8.09 -4.65 -2.04
CA ASP A 628 8.68 -3.32 -1.90
C ASP A 628 10.17 -3.44 -1.54
N ALA A 629 10.52 -4.42 -0.71
CA ALA A 629 11.88 -4.74 -0.31
C ALA A 629 12.66 -5.54 -1.38
N TRP A 630 12.12 -5.71 -2.60
CA TRP A 630 12.74 -6.44 -3.71
C TRP A 630 13.04 -7.91 -3.37
N VAL A 631 12.17 -8.54 -2.59
CA VAL A 631 12.25 -9.97 -2.29
C VAL A 631 11.28 -10.71 -3.21
N SER A 632 11.80 -11.63 -4.02
CA SER A 632 11.00 -12.38 -4.99
C SER A 632 10.23 -13.51 -4.30
N ARG A 633 8.90 -13.57 -4.50
CA ARG A 633 8.01 -14.63 -3.96
C ARG A 633 8.48 -16.06 -4.26
N SER A 634 9.11 -16.29 -5.40
CA SER A 634 9.61 -17.61 -5.82
C SER A 634 10.80 -18.12 -5.00
N LEU A 635 11.53 -17.25 -4.29
CA LEU A 635 12.69 -17.63 -3.48
C LEU A 635 12.31 -18.18 -2.12
N ILE A 636 11.18 -17.73 -1.56
CA ILE A 636 10.69 -18.15 -0.24
C ILE A 636 10.39 -19.67 -0.22
N GLY A 637 10.17 -20.31 -1.38
CA GLY A 637 9.80 -21.73 -1.45
C GLY A 637 10.71 -22.67 -2.24
N LYS A 638 11.77 -22.24 -2.95
CA LYS A 638 12.40 -23.12 -3.97
C LYS A 638 13.92 -23.26 -4.02
N LYS A 639 14.74 -22.48 -3.30
CA LYS A 639 16.21 -22.53 -3.51
C LYS A 639 17.13 -22.34 -2.30
N ALA A 640 16.63 -22.00 -1.13
CA ALA A 640 17.43 -21.87 0.10
C ALA A 640 16.82 -22.70 1.22
N ASP A 641 17.61 -23.05 2.23
CA ASP A 641 17.07 -23.46 3.52
C ASP A 641 16.06 -22.40 3.99
N MET A 642 14.85 -22.83 4.39
CA MET A 642 13.73 -21.93 4.74
C MET A 642 14.18 -20.88 5.78
N LEU A 643 15.03 -21.31 6.73
CA LEU A 643 15.59 -20.45 7.78
C LEU A 643 16.50 -19.36 7.22
N THR A 644 17.33 -19.66 6.22
CA THR A 644 18.22 -18.68 5.58
C THR A 644 17.41 -17.63 4.81
N SER A 645 16.40 -18.07 4.04
CA SER A 645 15.52 -17.16 3.29
C SER A 645 14.72 -16.25 4.22
N GLU A 646 14.24 -16.79 5.34
CA GLU A 646 13.50 -16.02 6.34
C GLU A 646 14.38 -14.95 7.00
N LYS A 647 15.60 -15.29 7.43
CA LYS A 647 16.55 -14.32 8.02
C LYS A 647 16.89 -13.20 7.04
N LEU A 648 17.13 -13.53 5.77
CA LEU A 648 17.40 -12.53 4.72
C LEU A 648 16.20 -11.62 4.48
N THR A 649 14.99 -12.18 4.44
CA THR A 649 13.74 -11.43 4.31
C THR A 649 13.56 -10.49 5.49
N TYR A 650 13.75 -10.99 6.71
CA TYR A 650 13.66 -10.21 7.94
C TYR A 650 14.63 -9.03 7.93
N ILE A 651 15.92 -9.26 7.65
CA ILE A 651 16.94 -8.20 7.60
C ILE A 651 16.54 -7.14 6.57
N ARG A 652 16.20 -7.54 5.36
CA ARG A 652 15.96 -6.60 4.25
C ARG A 652 14.71 -5.78 4.45
N VAL A 653 13.61 -6.43 4.80
CA VAL A 653 12.32 -5.77 5.03
C VAL A 653 12.43 -4.80 6.20
N ASN A 654 12.90 -5.27 7.36
CA ASN A 654 12.89 -4.47 8.57
C ASN A 654 13.93 -3.35 8.55
N THR A 655 15.12 -3.57 7.97
CA THR A 655 16.10 -2.47 7.83
C THR A 655 15.52 -1.34 7.01
N ARG A 656 14.86 -1.65 5.89
CA ARG A 656 14.23 -0.65 5.04
C ARG A 656 13.06 0.06 5.73
N GLN A 657 12.26 -0.65 6.50
CA GLN A 657 11.15 -0.05 7.24
C GLN A 657 11.64 0.83 8.40
N LEU A 658 12.66 0.40 9.14
CA LEU A 658 13.33 1.19 10.17
C LEU A 658 13.96 2.47 9.60
N ASP A 659 14.60 2.39 8.44
CA ASP A 659 15.19 3.56 7.78
C ASP A 659 14.09 4.55 7.34
N ARG A 660 12.99 4.05 6.76
CA ARG A 660 11.82 4.87 6.42
C ARG A 660 11.20 5.54 7.65
N ALA A 661 11.07 4.79 8.75
CA ALA A 661 10.54 5.29 10.02
C ALA A 661 11.45 6.37 10.63
N THR A 662 12.77 6.17 10.57
CA THR A 662 13.76 7.12 11.09
C THR A 662 13.73 8.44 10.30
N VAL A 663 13.72 8.37 8.96
CA VAL A 663 13.62 9.57 8.11
C VAL A 663 12.32 10.34 8.36
N ALA A 664 11.21 9.63 8.60
CA ALA A 664 9.94 10.26 8.93
C ALA A 664 9.92 10.86 10.34
N GLY A 665 10.52 10.20 11.32
CA GLY A 665 10.67 10.68 12.70
C GLY A 665 11.54 11.94 12.79
N SER A 666 12.68 11.98 12.10
CA SER A 666 13.53 13.18 12.01
C SER A 666 12.84 14.37 11.32
N SER A 667 11.79 14.12 10.54
CA SER A 667 10.94 15.17 9.96
C SER A 667 9.84 15.66 10.93
N LEU A 668 9.54 14.92 12.00
CA LEU A 668 8.55 15.23 13.02
C LEU A 668 9.16 15.85 14.29
N ASP A 669 10.48 15.76 14.49
CA ASP A 669 11.20 16.47 15.56
C ASP A 669 11.06 18.01 15.50
N GLY A 670 10.57 18.56 14.37
CA GLY A 670 10.19 19.97 14.24
C GLY A 670 8.87 20.36 14.94
N MET A 671 8.08 19.41 15.44
CA MET A 671 6.81 19.68 16.15
C MET A 671 6.84 19.36 17.65
N GLY A 672 8.00 18.94 18.18
CA GLY A 672 8.20 18.68 19.61
C GLY A 672 9.17 19.68 20.25
N GLN A 673 8.80 20.97 20.36
CA GLN A 673 9.51 21.86 21.28
C GLN A 673 8.83 21.87 22.66
N ASN A 674 9.60 21.34 23.61
CA ASN A 674 9.50 21.43 25.07
C ASN A 674 8.31 20.71 25.75
N PRO A 675 8.52 19.49 26.30
CA PRO A 675 7.65 19.02 27.37
C PRO A 675 7.82 19.93 28.59
N PRO A 676 6.73 20.39 29.25
CA PRO A 676 6.85 21.01 30.54
C PRO A 676 7.42 19.96 31.50
N SER A 677 8.54 20.28 32.12
CA SER A 677 9.14 19.51 33.20
C SER A 677 8.13 19.32 34.33
N GLY A 678 7.53 18.12 34.42
CA GLY A 678 6.52 17.81 35.44
C GLY A 678 5.83 16.46 35.25
N SER A 679 6.50 15.40 35.71
CA SER A 679 5.96 14.14 36.28
C SER A 679 4.80 13.32 35.65
N SER A 680 4.21 13.61 34.48
CA SER A 680 3.04 12.84 34.01
C SER A 680 3.27 11.76 32.94
N VAL A 681 4.48 11.62 32.39
CA VAL A 681 4.73 10.65 31.30
C VAL A 681 4.76 9.20 31.80
N ASN A 682 5.21 8.98 33.05
CA ASN A 682 5.30 7.64 33.62
C ASN A 682 3.91 7.05 33.98
N ASP A 683 2.93 7.89 34.28
CA ASP A 683 1.57 7.45 34.68
C ASP A 683 0.75 6.93 33.49
N ILE A 684 0.98 7.45 32.27
CA ILE A 684 0.30 6.95 31.06
C ILE A 684 0.81 5.55 30.72
N THR A 685 2.12 5.32 30.77
CA THR A 685 2.69 3.98 30.56
C THR A 685 2.24 2.97 31.62
N ALA A 686 2.16 3.37 32.90
CA ALA A 686 1.72 2.46 33.96
C ALA A 686 0.24 2.06 33.83
N SER A 687 -0.62 2.97 33.37
CA SER A 687 -2.05 2.68 33.09
C SER A 687 -2.28 1.85 31.82
N MET A 688 -1.31 1.80 30.89
CA MET A 688 -1.42 1.06 29.63
C MET A 688 -0.77 -0.34 29.65
N ILE A 689 -0.12 -0.70 30.77
CA ILE A 689 0.60 -1.98 30.96
C ILE A 689 -0.26 -3.04 31.69
N VAL A 690 -1.50 -2.72 32.09
CA VAL A 690 -2.41 -3.68 32.74
C VAL A 690 -3.15 -4.56 31.73
#